data_AF-A0A9D1L6E3-F1
#
_entry.id   AF-A0A9D1L6E3-F1
#
_cell.length_a   1.000
_cell.length_b   1.000
_cell.length_c   1.000
_cell.angle_alpha   90.00
_cell.angle_beta   90.00
_cell.angle_gamma   90.00
#
_symmetry.space_group_name_H-M   'P 1'
#
loop_
_entity.id
_entity.type
_entity.pdbx_description
1 polymer ?
#
loop_
_entity_poly.entity_id
_entity_poly.type
_entity_poly.pdbx_seq_one_letter_code
_entity_poly.pdbx_strand_id
1 'polypeptide(L)'
;MKERRLGVVSVALMCTGTLMGAGFASGREIWQFFGIFGEDGAKGLVITGILFVLVSAMTGVIARFKGSNDMGRVVVPFESRRLESATGWFMAAMLYIVLVVLSAAGGSLLSQQTGLPGAAGGAAVAALVAFTVLGGFHRVSGVFRILMPLLVTALVAACIMTLTMSLAPAWERAAPAPSPLAPDSLLSAVVYASYNILAIIPIAATAAVNAKSTAHAVAGSALGGVFLFVLAFLLYMAVSVDRGFSQAMDMPMLGYTARISAPVNIIFTFVLMFAIYASAASNFYGFTTKLKETPHKRKKIIAAAAAGFLLGLMGFKNAVAVLLPAEGFVGIIIIIMLTWNFLLVMKKKKEGTLMKEGKKLNTPEDIDLFDIFEGFDRFAFPGNIHRVTGGHGGEALLIAGTEKTALLDCGMAFCGKITVENTKRVLSEQGRENLDMVFLSHSHYDHIGALPFIRKAFPETVVYGSAHCRDILVRPNARRLMKDLGTSARDLYMPESKEEIPTDGLEVDVVLKDGDAVSLGEETVRAMETKGHTDCSMSYALEPLRLLFTSESTGLLEAADYVHTPVLKSFGDAVASAEKCRKYDASYICLPHFGMIPENMNRKYWDMLEEAIDEKLGFIASMKKEGLSEEEMLERYAERYWTPEKEKEQPKEAYMINSASVIKAALRYLED
;
A
#
# COMPACT_ATOMS: atom_id res chain seq x y z
N MET A 1 -14.48 13.77 -4.86
CA MET A 1 -13.90 13.64 -6.22
C MET A 1 -13.10 12.35 -6.28
N LYS A 2 -13.51 11.35 -7.09
CA LYS A 2 -12.73 10.10 -7.29
C LYS A 2 -11.31 10.44 -7.75
N GLU A 3 -10.29 9.98 -7.02
CA GLU A 3 -8.90 10.25 -7.36
C GLU A 3 -8.47 9.48 -8.61
N ARG A 4 -7.93 10.19 -9.61
CA ARG A 4 -7.44 9.59 -10.86
C ARG A 4 -6.04 9.00 -10.63
N ARG A 5 -5.95 7.66 -10.50
CA ARG A 5 -4.65 6.94 -10.42
C ARG A 5 -3.75 7.23 -11.63
N LEU A 6 -2.43 7.30 -11.40
CA LEU A 6 -1.45 7.71 -12.40
C LEU A 6 -1.17 6.63 -13.45
N GLY A 7 -1.08 7.05 -14.73
CA GLY A 7 -0.58 6.21 -15.82
C GLY A 7 0.95 6.25 -15.97
N VAL A 8 1.50 5.41 -16.84
CA VAL A 8 2.96 5.27 -17.08
C VAL A 8 3.63 6.61 -17.36
N VAL A 9 3.10 7.38 -18.32
CA VAL A 9 3.68 8.67 -18.74
C VAL A 9 3.65 9.69 -17.61
N SER A 10 2.58 9.72 -16.80
CA SER A 10 2.50 10.66 -15.67
C SER A 10 3.53 10.34 -14.60
N VAL A 11 3.76 9.05 -14.29
CA VAL A 11 4.83 8.62 -13.37
C VAL A 11 6.20 9.01 -13.94
N ALA A 12 6.45 8.77 -15.22
CA ALA A 12 7.72 9.11 -15.88
C ALA A 12 8.02 10.61 -15.81
N LEU A 13 7.05 11.47 -16.16
CA LEU A 13 7.21 12.93 -16.10
C LEU A 13 7.49 13.43 -14.67
N MET A 14 6.92 12.79 -13.64
CA MET A 14 7.21 13.12 -12.24
C MET A 14 8.64 12.79 -11.86
N CYS A 15 9.13 11.61 -12.24
CA CYS A 15 10.53 11.22 -12.01
C CYS A 15 11.50 12.14 -12.76
N THR A 16 11.23 12.41 -14.05
CA THR A 16 12.08 13.28 -14.88
C THR A 16 12.14 14.72 -14.35
N GLY A 17 10.99 15.27 -13.93
CA GLY A 17 10.93 16.64 -13.44
C GLY A 17 11.68 16.90 -12.13
N THR A 18 11.99 15.84 -11.39
CA THR A 18 12.72 15.95 -10.14
C THR A 18 14.17 16.37 -10.35
N LEU A 19 14.76 15.92 -11.46
CA LEU A 19 16.17 16.15 -11.82
C LEU A 19 16.37 17.26 -12.85
N MET A 20 15.32 17.66 -13.57
CA MET A 20 15.37 18.79 -14.49
C MET A 20 15.42 20.14 -13.73
N GLY A 21 16.38 20.30 -12.83
CA GLY A 21 16.69 21.54 -12.12
C GLY A 21 17.61 22.47 -12.91
N ALA A 22 18.05 23.56 -12.28
CA ALA A 22 18.93 24.56 -12.90
C ALA A 22 20.24 23.96 -13.41
N GLY A 23 20.91 23.13 -12.60
CA GLY A 23 22.22 22.58 -12.94
C GLY A 23 22.17 21.65 -14.15
N PHE A 24 21.17 20.77 -14.20
CA PHE A 24 20.89 19.91 -15.35
C PHE A 24 20.50 20.71 -16.60
N ALA A 25 19.44 21.51 -16.53
CA ALA A 25 18.88 22.20 -17.69
C ALA A 25 19.81 23.29 -18.26
N SER A 26 20.65 23.91 -17.43
CA SER A 26 21.68 24.85 -17.88
C SER A 26 22.87 24.16 -18.57
N GLY A 27 22.99 22.83 -18.45
CA GLY A 27 24.12 22.06 -18.96
C GLY A 27 25.39 22.13 -18.09
N ARG A 28 25.37 22.89 -16.97
CA ARG A 28 26.54 23.08 -16.11
C ARG A 28 26.98 21.79 -15.43
N GLU A 29 26.03 21.02 -14.91
CA GLU A 29 26.32 19.73 -14.26
C GLU A 29 26.79 18.71 -15.30
N ILE A 30 26.12 18.63 -16.45
CA ILE A 30 26.50 17.71 -17.52
C ILE A 30 27.92 18.00 -18.02
N TRP A 31 28.28 19.28 -18.14
CA TRP A 31 29.65 19.69 -18.47
C TRP A 31 30.66 19.26 -17.39
N GLN A 32 30.36 19.55 -16.13
CA GLN A 32 31.29 19.30 -15.02
C GLN A 32 31.53 17.80 -14.77
N PHE A 33 30.48 16.97 -14.86
CA PHE A 33 30.59 15.55 -14.54
C PHE A 33 30.94 14.67 -15.75
N PHE A 34 30.69 15.14 -16.98
CA PHE A 34 30.91 14.35 -18.19
C PHE A 34 31.67 15.12 -19.26
N GLY A 35 31.23 16.35 -19.56
CA GLY A 35 31.84 17.19 -20.61
C GLY A 35 33.34 17.34 -20.47
N ILE A 36 33.85 17.61 -19.25
CA ILE A 36 35.27 17.83 -18.97
C ILE A 36 36.18 16.65 -19.34
N PHE A 37 35.65 15.42 -19.33
CA PHE A 37 36.39 14.19 -19.63
C PHE A 37 36.39 13.81 -21.12
N GLY A 38 35.68 14.56 -21.97
CA GLY A 38 35.62 14.27 -23.40
C GLY A 38 34.95 12.92 -23.66
N GLU A 39 35.49 12.13 -24.59
CA GLU A 39 34.91 10.85 -24.98
C GLU A 39 34.71 9.87 -23.81
N ASP A 40 35.62 9.87 -22.84
CA ASP A 40 35.47 9.04 -21.63
C ASP A 40 34.32 9.51 -20.74
N GLY A 41 33.95 10.79 -20.81
CA GLY A 41 32.76 11.34 -20.19
C GLY A 41 31.47 10.78 -20.77
N ALA A 42 31.41 10.53 -22.08
CA ALA A 42 30.25 9.90 -22.71
C ALA A 42 30.01 8.48 -22.18
N LYS A 43 31.09 7.71 -21.92
CA LYS A 43 31.00 6.38 -21.30
C LYS A 43 30.46 6.48 -19.88
N GLY A 44 30.97 7.41 -19.08
CA GLY A 44 30.45 7.69 -17.73
C GLY A 44 28.96 8.06 -17.73
N LEU A 45 28.52 8.81 -18.74
CA LEU A 45 27.11 9.20 -18.88
C LEU A 45 26.19 8.01 -19.19
N VAL A 46 26.66 7.04 -19.99
CA VAL A 46 25.91 5.79 -20.22
C VAL A 46 25.74 5.00 -18.92
N ILE A 47 26.79 4.90 -18.10
CA ILE A 47 26.73 4.26 -16.78
C ILE A 47 25.69 4.95 -15.88
N THR A 48 25.72 6.28 -15.85
CA THR A 48 24.72 7.10 -15.13
C THR A 48 23.30 6.81 -15.61
N GLY A 49 23.09 6.73 -16.92
CA GLY A 49 21.79 6.40 -17.50
C GLY A 49 21.27 5.05 -17.06
N ILE A 50 22.12 4.03 -17.05
CA ILE A 50 21.79 2.69 -16.55
C ILE A 50 21.38 2.76 -15.08
N LEU A 51 22.15 3.47 -14.24
CA LEU A 51 21.84 3.65 -12.82
C LEU A 51 20.51 4.35 -12.60
N PHE A 52 20.19 5.41 -13.35
CA PHE A 52 18.89 6.09 -13.27
C PHE A 52 17.73 5.16 -13.59
N VAL A 53 17.84 4.34 -14.62
CA VAL A 53 16.79 3.37 -14.99
C VAL A 53 16.63 2.31 -13.90
N LEU A 54 17.73 1.68 -13.49
CA LEU A 54 17.72 0.60 -12.49
C LEU A 54 17.15 1.10 -11.16
N VAL A 55 17.68 2.19 -10.62
CA VAL A 55 17.28 2.69 -9.30
C VAL A 55 15.85 3.21 -9.29
N SER A 56 15.41 3.88 -10.35
CA SER A 56 14.01 4.30 -10.46
C SER A 56 13.08 3.09 -10.52
N ALA A 57 13.42 2.06 -11.29
CA ALA A 57 12.64 0.83 -11.37
C ALA A 57 12.60 0.08 -10.02
N MET A 58 13.75 -0.09 -9.36
CA MET A 58 13.86 -0.72 -8.03
C MET A 58 13.00 0.01 -7.00
N THR A 59 13.07 1.34 -6.98
CA THR A 59 12.24 2.19 -6.11
C THR A 59 10.76 1.95 -6.36
N GLY A 60 10.33 1.92 -7.63
CA GLY A 60 8.94 1.64 -8.00
C GLY A 60 8.47 0.25 -7.57
N VAL A 61 9.32 -0.78 -7.69
CA VAL A 61 9.02 -2.14 -7.21
C VAL A 61 8.86 -2.17 -5.69
N ILE A 62 9.82 -1.61 -4.95
CA ILE A 62 9.82 -1.64 -3.48
C ILE A 62 8.64 -0.85 -2.93
N ALA A 63 8.39 0.37 -3.42
CA ALA A 63 7.31 1.23 -2.94
C ALA A 63 5.93 0.59 -3.15
N ARG A 64 5.72 -0.11 -4.29
CA ARG A 64 4.50 -0.89 -4.52
C ARG A 64 4.40 -2.11 -3.63
N PHE A 65 5.50 -2.84 -3.44
CA PHE A 65 5.52 -4.04 -2.61
C PHE A 65 5.26 -3.72 -1.13
N LYS A 66 5.89 -2.67 -0.60
CA LYS A 66 5.71 -2.24 0.79
C LYS A 66 4.50 -1.34 1.02
N GLY A 67 3.76 -0.97 -0.03
CA GLY A 67 2.61 -0.05 0.05
C GLY A 67 2.94 1.32 0.65
N SER A 68 4.19 1.79 0.55
CA SER A 68 4.69 2.94 1.30
C SER A 68 5.54 3.85 0.43
N ASN A 69 5.33 5.16 0.58
CA ASN A 69 6.15 6.21 -0.01
C ASN A 69 7.13 6.84 1.00
N ASP A 70 7.28 6.23 2.18
CA ASP A 70 8.27 6.63 3.16
C ASP A 70 9.68 6.29 2.65
N MET A 71 10.47 7.32 2.35
CA MET A 71 11.82 7.15 1.77
C MET A 71 12.75 6.27 2.62
N GLY A 72 12.58 6.26 3.96
CA GLY A 72 13.36 5.41 4.86
C GLY A 72 12.99 3.94 4.71
N ARG A 73 11.69 3.63 4.73
CA ARG A 73 11.16 2.27 4.52
C ARG A 73 11.46 1.72 3.13
N VAL A 74 11.53 2.59 2.12
CA VAL A 74 11.90 2.24 0.74
C VAL A 74 13.39 1.92 0.61
N VAL A 75 14.27 2.62 1.33
CA VAL A 75 15.72 2.40 1.23
C VAL A 75 16.22 1.28 2.13
N VAL A 76 15.71 1.18 3.37
CA VAL A 76 16.28 0.28 4.37
C VAL A 76 15.88 -1.19 4.10
N PRO A 77 16.87 -2.12 4.07
CA PRO A 77 16.62 -3.54 3.78
C PRO A 77 15.99 -4.34 4.92
N PHE A 78 16.10 -3.86 6.17
CA PHE A 78 15.63 -4.58 7.37
C PHE A 78 14.44 -3.87 8.02
N GLU A 79 13.60 -4.62 8.74
CA GLU A 79 12.43 -4.11 9.45
C GLU A 79 12.83 -3.47 10.79
N SER A 80 13.59 -2.37 10.71
CA SER A 80 14.05 -1.60 11.87
C SER A 80 13.52 -0.18 11.83
N ARG A 81 12.50 0.11 12.66
CA ARG A 81 11.88 1.44 12.76
C ARG A 81 12.88 2.55 13.07
N ARG A 82 13.93 2.27 13.85
CA ARG A 82 14.97 3.24 14.18
C ARG A 82 15.82 3.58 12.95
N LEU A 83 16.25 2.58 12.19
CA LEU A 83 17.09 2.78 11.01
C LEU A 83 16.29 3.43 9.88
N GLU A 84 15.03 3.01 9.67
CA GLU A 84 14.11 3.66 8.72
C GLU A 84 13.89 5.13 9.06
N SER A 85 13.69 5.45 10.34
CA SER A 85 13.51 6.84 10.78
C SER A 85 14.79 7.66 10.58
N ALA A 86 15.96 7.13 10.97
CA ALA A 86 17.24 7.81 10.83
C ALA A 86 17.60 8.08 9.36
N THR A 87 17.57 7.06 8.51
CA THR A 87 17.81 7.19 7.06
C THR A 87 16.81 8.15 6.43
N GLY A 88 15.55 8.06 6.84
CA GLY A 88 14.50 8.94 6.34
C GLY A 88 14.68 10.42 6.68
N TRP A 89 15.03 10.74 7.93
CA TRP A 89 15.31 12.13 8.33
C TRP A 89 16.60 12.66 7.72
N PHE A 90 17.60 11.79 7.56
CA PHE A 90 18.82 12.14 6.85
C PHE A 90 18.53 12.54 5.40
N MET A 91 17.80 11.70 4.65
CA MET A 91 17.39 12.02 3.28
C MET A 91 16.54 13.30 3.24
N ALA A 92 15.60 13.47 4.17
CA ALA A 92 14.79 14.69 4.24
C ALA A 92 15.66 15.96 4.43
N ALA A 93 16.72 15.90 5.23
CA ALA A 93 17.65 17.01 5.40
C ALA A 93 18.38 17.34 4.08
N MET A 94 18.83 16.34 3.32
CA MET A 94 19.46 16.56 2.02
C MET A 94 18.49 17.20 1.01
N LEU A 95 17.26 16.69 0.92
CA LEU A 95 16.22 17.26 0.06
C LEU A 95 15.87 18.71 0.45
N TYR A 96 15.93 19.04 1.74
CA TYR A 96 15.75 20.41 2.21
C TYR A 96 16.92 21.33 1.84
N ILE A 97 18.15 20.83 1.88
CA ILE A 97 19.33 21.58 1.41
C ILE A 97 19.19 21.93 -0.08
N VAL A 98 18.66 21.03 -0.89
CA VAL A 98 18.38 21.31 -2.31
C VAL A 98 17.43 22.50 -2.48
N LEU A 99 16.42 22.67 -1.60
CA LEU A 99 15.57 23.87 -1.63
C LEU A 99 16.37 25.16 -1.37
N VAL A 100 17.30 25.14 -0.41
CA VAL A 100 18.18 26.29 -0.11
C VAL A 100 19.00 26.67 -1.34
N VAL A 101 19.63 25.68 -1.98
CA VAL A 101 20.45 25.86 -3.18
C VAL A 101 19.61 26.39 -4.35
N LEU A 102 18.42 25.85 -4.59
CA LEU A 102 17.57 26.25 -5.70
C LEU A 102 16.90 27.61 -5.49
N SER A 103 16.61 28.00 -4.24
CA SER A 103 16.20 29.38 -3.94
C SER A 103 17.33 30.37 -4.27
N ALA A 104 18.57 30.05 -3.90
CA ALA A 104 19.74 30.86 -4.28
C ALA A 104 19.96 30.92 -5.79
N ALA A 105 19.76 29.79 -6.49
CA ALA A 105 19.89 29.71 -7.95
C ALA A 105 18.84 30.59 -8.66
N GLY A 106 17.57 30.55 -8.22
CA GLY A 106 16.50 31.40 -8.76
C GLY A 106 16.79 32.88 -8.58
N GLY A 107 17.33 33.25 -7.41
CA GLY A 107 17.78 34.61 -7.15
C GLY A 107 18.91 35.06 -8.08
N SER A 108 19.93 34.21 -8.26
CA SER A 108 21.06 34.49 -9.15
C SER A 108 20.61 34.64 -10.60
N LEU A 109 19.75 33.74 -11.09
CA LEU A 109 19.25 33.78 -12.46
C LEU A 109 18.47 35.06 -12.76
N LEU A 110 17.57 35.47 -11.85
CA LEU A 110 16.79 36.69 -12.03
C LEU A 110 17.71 37.93 -12.02
N SER A 111 18.67 37.97 -11.09
CA SER A 111 19.60 39.09 -10.97
C SER A 111 20.48 39.25 -12.20
N GLN A 112 21.01 38.14 -12.75
CA GLN A 112 21.81 38.16 -13.97
C GLN A 112 21.04 38.63 -15.21
N GLN A 113 19.75 38.29 -15.31
CA GLN A 113 18.94 38.57 -16.51
C GLN A 113 18.21 39.92 -16.47
N THR A 114 17.86 40.40 -15.29
CA THR A 114 17.04 41.63 -15.13
C THR A 114 17.74 42.75 -14.37
N GLY A 115 18.86 42.47 -13.71
CA GLY A 115 19.52 43.39 -12.78
C GLY A 115 18.80 43.56 -11.44
N LEU A 116 17.66 42.89 -11.22
CA LEU A 116 16.91 42.98 -9.96
C LEU A 116 17.67 42.35 -8.78
N PRO A 117 17.36 42.73 -7.53
CA PRO A 117 17.95 42.10 -6.35
C PRO A 117 17.68 40.59 -6.33
N GLY A 118 18.73 39.78 -6.16
CA GLY A 118 18.60 38.31 -6.14
C GLY A 118 17.64 37.78 -5.07
N ALA A 119 17.45 38.52 -3.97
CA ALA A 119 16.46 38.18 -2.95
C ALA A 119 15.02 38.07 -3.52
N ALA A 120 14.66 38.87 -4.52
CA ALA A 120 13.33 38.82 -5.13
C ALA A 120 13.08 37.49 -5.86
N GLY A 121 14.07 37.01 -6.61
CA GLY A 121 13.98 35.72 -7.33
C GLY A 121 13.93 34.53 -6.38
N GLY A 122 14.78 34.54 -5.34
CA GLY A 122 14.78 33.48 -4.33
C GLY A 122 13.47 33.42 -3.54
N ALA A 123 12.90 34.57 -3.18
CA ALA A 123 11.62 34.66 -2.48
C ALA A 123 10.46 34.15 -3.35
N ALA A 124 10.46 34.49 -4.64
CA ALA A 124 9.46 34.01 -5.58
C ALA A 124 9.47 32.49 -5.72
N VAL A 125 10.65 31.87 -5.85
CA VAL A 125 10.80 30.41 -5.89
C VAL A 125 10.27 29.77 -4.60
N ALA A 126 10.69 30.27 -3.43
CA ALA A 126 10.27 29.71 -2.14
C ALA A 126 8.75 29.83 -1.93
N ALA A 127 8.15 30.96 -2.30
CA ALA A 127 6.71 31.18 -2.19
C ALA A 127 5.91 30.24 -3.12
N LEU A 128 6.33 30.10 -4.38
CA LEU A 128 5.69 29.18 -5.33
C LEU A 128 5.82 27.73 -4.89
N VAL A 129 6.99 27.33 -4.39
CA VAL A 129 7.22 25.98 -3.84
C VAL A 129 6.32 25.72 -2.64
N ALA A 130 6.25 26.64 -1.67
CA ALA A 130 5.37 26.52 -0.52
C ALA A 130 3.91 26.41 -0.95
N PHE A 131 3.45 27.28 -1.85
CA PHE A 131 2.10 27.22 -2.41
C PHE A 131 1.81 25.86 -3.04
N THR A 132 2.72 25.33 -3.85
CA THR A 132 2.53 24.05 -4.54
C THR A 132 2.51 22.86 -3.58
N VAL A 133 3.44 22.81 -2.62
CA VAL A 133 3.56 21.70 -1.67
C VAL A 133 2.42 21.69 -0.63
N LEU A 134 1.88 22.86 -0.26
CA LEU A 134 0.69 22.95 0.61
C LEU A 134 -0.57 22.32 0.00
N GLY A 135 -0.59 22.09 -1.31
CA GLY A 135 -1.65 21.38 -2.01
C GLY A 135 -1.54 19.86 -1.97
N GLY A 136 -0.49 19.35 -1.32
CA GLY A 136 -0.18 17.92 -1.29
C GLY A 136 0.17 17.38 -2.67
N PHE A 137 0.19 16.05 -2.77
CA PHE A 137 0.60 15.32 -3.96
C PHE A 137 -0.15 15.76 -5.23
N HIS A 138 -1.46 15.98 -5.14
CA HIS A 138 -2.30 16.29 -6.30
C HIS A 138 -1.89 17.59 -6.99
N ARG A 139 -1.55 18.62 -6.22
CA ARG A 139 -1.08 19.89 -6.78
C ARG A 139 0.31 19.74 -7.40
N VAL A 140 1.22 19.04 -6.73
CA VAL A 140 2.56 18.74 -7.27
C VAL A 140 2.45 17.98 -8.59
N SER A 141 1.69 16.89 -8.61
CA SER A 141 1.47 16.07 -9.82
C SER A 141 0.79 16.88 -10.94
N GLY A 142 -0.19 17.72 -10.61
CA GLY A 142 -0.86 18.60 -11.56
C GLY A 142 0.08 19.60 -12.23
N VAL A 143 0.93 20.27 -11.44
CA VAL A 143 1.96 21.18 -11.96
C VAL A 143 2.90 20.43 -12.90
N PHE A 144 3.41 19.27 -12.50
CA PHE A 144 4.35 18.49 -13.30
C PHE A 144 3.76 18.01 -14.62
N ARG A 145 2.48 17.64 -14.63
CA ARG A 145 1.78 17.18 -15.84
C ARG A 145 1.76 18.23 -16.95
N ILE A 146 1.71 19.51 -16.60
CA ILE A 146 1.70 20.63 -17.56
C ILE A 146 3.12 21.12 -17.82
N LEU A 147 3.89 21.33 -16.75
CA LEU A 147 5.18 21.98 -16.83
C LEU A 147 6.25 21.10 -17.46
N MET A 148 6.29 19.80 -17.14
CA MET A 148 7.39 18.93 -17.59
C MET A 148 7.44 18.74 -19.10
N PRO A 149 6.32 18.47 -19.82
CA PRO A 149 6.34 18.41 -21.27
C PRO A 149 6.90 19.71 -21.89
N LEU A 150 6.49 20.87 -21.38
CA LEU A 150 6.95 22.16 -21.88
C LEU A 150 8.46 22.37 -21.66
N LEU A 151 8.97 22.04 -20.47
CA LEU A 151 10.41 22.16 -20.19
C LEU A 151 11.24 21.18 -21.01
N VAL A 152 10.81 19.93 -21.13
CA VAL A 152 11.47 18.90 -21.96
C VAL A 152 11.53 19.38 -23.41
N THR A 153 10.41 19.84 -23.98
CA THR A 153 10.37 20.30 -25.37
C THR A 153 11.27 21.51 -25.59
N ALA A 154 11.23 22.51 -24.70
CA ALA A 154 12.04 23.71 -24.84
C ALA A 154 13.55 23.40 -24.70
N LEU A 155 13.92 22.49 -23.79
CA LEU A 155 15.30 22.03 -23.62
C LEU A 155 15.80 21.28 -24.85
N VAL A 156 15.02 20.32 -25.37
CA VAL A 156 15.35 19.58 -26.59
C VAL A 156 15.51 20.54 -27.77
N ALA A 157 14.61 21.50 -27.94
CA ALA A 157 14.70 22.51 -28.98
C ALA A 157 15.98 23.34 -28.85
N ALA A 158 16.31 23.84 -27.65
CA ALA A 158 17.53 24.60 -27.41
C ALA A 158 18.81 23.78 -27.72
N CYS A 159 18.84 22.51 -27.33
CA CYS A 159 19.94 21.61 -27.67
C CYS A 159 20.07 21.39 -29.19
N ILE A 160 18.96 21.11 -29.88
CA ILE A 160 18.97 20.91 -31.35
C ILE A 160 19.45 22.18 -32.05
N MET A 161 18.93 23.35 -31.66
CA MET A 161 19.37 24.63 -32.24
C MET A 161 20.86 24.86 -31.99
N THR A 162 21.36 24.55 -30.80
CA THR A 162 22.80 24.67 -30.47
C THR A 162 23.66 23.74 -31.32
N LEU A 163 23.20 22.50 -31.56
CA LEU A 163 23.90 21.52 -32.38
C LEU A 163 23.93 21.88 -33.88
N THR A 164 22.92 22.60 -34.37
CA THR A 164 22.84 23.02 -35.78
C THR A 164 23.46 24.39 -36.04
N MET A 165 23.77 25.16 -34.99
CA MET A 165 24.56 26.38 -35.14
C MET A 165 25.94 26.02 -35.70
N SER A 166 26.29 26.59 -36.85
CA SER A 166 27.65 26.54 -37.38
C SER A 166 28.57 27.45 -36.56
N LEU A 167 28.88 27.03 -35.33
CA LEU A 167 29.95 27.62 -34.54
C LEU A 167 31.27 27.05 -35.05
N ALA A 168 32.23 27.92 -35.39
CA ALA A 168 33.59 27.46 -35.63
C ALA A 168 34.07 26.76 -34.35
N PRO A 169 34.50 25.48 -34.38
CA PRO A 169 35.01 24.82 -33.20
C PRO A 169 36.22 25.59 -32.69
N ALA A 170 36.09 26.24 -31.55
CA ALA A 170 37.22 26.85 -30.88
C ALA A 170 38.11 25.73 -30.37
N TRP A 171 39.30 25.61 -30.94
CA TRP A 171 40.29 24.60 -30.55
C TRP A 171 40.84 24.90 -29.15
N GLU A 172 40.96 23.80 -28.39
CA GLU A 172 41.49 23.59 -27.04
C GLU A 172 42.15 24.80 -26.34
N ARG A 173 41.40 25.48 -25.48
CA ARG A 173 41.98 25.80 -24.16
C ARG A 173 42.00 24.50 -23.38
N ALA A 174 43.15 24.15 -22.79
CA ALA A 174 43.24 23.02 -21.87
C ALA A 174 42.10 23.14 -20.85
N ALA A 175 41.23 22.13 -20.82
CA ALA A 175 40.17 22.07 -19.82
C ALA A 175 40.86 22.09 -18.44
N PRO A 176 40.39 22.91 -17.49
CA PRO A 176 40.93 22.88 -16.14
C PRO A 176 40.83 21.46 -15.56
N ALA A 177 41.71 21.15 -14.61
CA ALA A 177 41.73 19.84 -14.00
C ALA A 177 40.34 19.49 -13.42
N PRO A 178 39.89 18.22 -13.55
CA PRO A 178 38.68 17.73 -12.89
C PRO A 178 38.68 18.00 -11.39
N SER A 179 37.50 17.97 -10.77
CA SER A 179 37.38 18.09 -9.33
C SER A 179 38.21 17.01 -8.62
N PRO A 180 38.98 17.34 -7.56
CA PRO A 180 39.69 16.33 -6.78
C PRO A 180 38.78 15.23 -6.19
N LEU A 181 37.50 15.54 -6.01
CA LEU A 181 36.49 14.61 -5.47
C LEU A 181 35.85 13.72 -6.55
N ALA A 182 36.14 13.97 -7.82
CA ALA A 182 35.73 13.18 -8.98
C ALA A 182 36.81 13.33 -10.09
N PRO A 183 38.01 12.75 -9.89
CA PRO A 183 39.17 13.00 -10.75
C PRO A 183 39.12 12.22 -12.07
N ASP A 184 38.32 11.16 -12.14
CA ASP A 184 38.12 10.31 -13.30
C ASP A 184 36.64 10.20 -13.69
N SER A 185 36.40 9.79 -14.93
CA SER A 185 35.06 9.75 -15.53
C SER A 185 34.12 8.72 -14.87
N LEU A 186 34.65 7.62 -14.31
CA LEU A 186 33.85 6.59 -13.67
C LEU A 186 33.38 7.05 -12.29
N LEU A 187 34.30 7.56 -11.45
CA LEU A 187 33.91 8.09 -10.14
C LEU A 187 32.96 9.28 -10.30
N SER A 188 33.23 10.16 -11.27
CA SER A 188 32.34 11.28 -11.62
C SER A 188 30.92 10.80 -11.96
N ALA A 189 30.79 9.75 -12.79
CA ALA A 189 29.50 9.17 -13.13
C ALA A 189 28.76 8.59 -11.91
N VAL A 190 29.46 7.84 -11.07
CA VAL A 190 28.85 7.23 -9.87
C VAL A 190 28.41 8.31 -8.87
N VAL A 191 29.25 9.31 -8.62
CA VAL A 191 28.95 10.43 -7.72
C VAL A 191 27.76 11.24 -8.26
N TYR A 192 27.75 11.53 -9.56
CA TYR A 192 26.64 12.22 -10.22
C TYR A 192 25.32 11.45 -10.11
N ALA A 193 25.34 10.15 -10.41
CA ALA A 193 24.15 9.31 -10.26
C ALA A 193 23.68 9.27 -8.80
N SER A 194 24.61 9.14 -7.87
CA SER A 194 24.34 8.95 -6.45
C SER A 194 23.64 10.14 -5.79
N TYR A 195 24.09 11.37 -6.01
CA TYR A 195 23.40 12.52 -5.43
C TYR A 195 22.01 12.72 -6.07
N ASN A 196 21.91 12.54 -7.39
CA ASN A 196 20.65 12.72 -8.11
C ASN A 196 19.58 11.70 -7.70
N ILE A 197 19.98 10.45 -7.45
CA ILE A 197 19.06 9.39 -7.03
C ILE A 197 18.39 9.69 -5.69
N LEU A 198 19.05 10.41 -4.77
CA LEU A 198 18.45 10.84 -3.50
C LEU A 198 17.18 11.67 -3.73
N ALA A 199 17.20 12.53 -4.75
CA ALA A 199 16.06 13.34 -5.15
C ALA A 199 14.96 12.50 -5.82
N ILE A 200 15.35 11.52 -6.66
CA ILE A 200 14.39 10.67 -7.40
C ILE A 200 13.56 9.80 -6.44
N ILE A 201 14.17 9.19 -5.42
CA ILE A 201 13.54 8.14 -4.59
C ILE A 201 12.18 8.58 -4.00
N PRO A 202 12.04 9.73 -3.29
CA PRO A 202 10.76 10.14 -2.69
C PRO A 202 9.63 10.34 -3.71
N ILE A 203 9.94 10.93 -4.87
CA ILE A 203 8.95 11.19 -5.92
C ILE A 203 8.60 9.91 -6.66
N ALA A 204 9.59 9.09 -7.01
CA ALA A 204 9.36 7.79 -7.64
C ALA A 204 8.54 6.88 -6.73
N ALA A 205 8.83 6.83 -5.42
CA ALA A 205 8.06 6.07 -4.46
C ALA A 205 6.61 6.58 -4.33
N THR A 206 6.41 7.90 -4.21
CA THR A 206 5.06 8.47 -4.13
C THR A 206 4.26 8.26 -5.42
N ALA A 207 4.88 8.46 -6.58
CA ALA A 207 4.26 8.23 -7.88
C ALA A 207 3.92 6.76 -8.09
N ALA A 208 4.78 5.84 -7.64
CA ALA A 208 4.56 4.41 -7.67
C ALA A 208 3.36 3.99 -6.81
N VAL A 209 3.25 4.45 -5.56
CA VAL A 209 2.11 4.14 -4.69
C VAL A 209 0.79 4.61 -5.31
N ASN A 210 0.79 5.77 -5.97
CA ASN A 210 -0.38 6.37 -6.63
C ASN A 210 -0.61 5.89 -8.08
N ALA A 211 0.18 4.93 -8.58
CA ALA A 211 0.03 4.39 -9.92
C ALA A 211 -1.17 3.45 -10.05
N LYS A 212 -1.70 3.29 -11.26
CA LYS A 212 -2.83 2.39 -11.57
C LYS A 212 -2.56 0.93 -11.19
N SER A 213 -1.35 0.45 -11.41
CA SER A 213 -0.92 -0.91 -11.06
C SER A 213 0.60 -0.97 -10.86
N THR A 214 1.10 -2.10 -10.35
CA THR A 214 2.55 -2.33 -10.19
C THR A 214 3.30 -2.25 -11.53
N ALA A 215 2.71 -2.75 -12.62
CA ALA A 215 3.29 -2.61 -13.95
C ALA A 215 3.41 -1.14 -14.38
N HIS A 216 2.39 -0.32 -14.10
CA HIS A 216 2.43 1.12 -14.40
C HIS A 216 3.48 1.85 -13.57
N ALA A 217 3.63 1.49 -12.29
CA ALA A 217 4.63 2.07 -11.40
C ALA A 217 6.06 1.77 -11.87
N VAL A 218 6.35 0.51 -12.20
CA VAL A 218 7.70 0.09 -12.62
C VAL A 218 8.02 0.63 -14.01
N ALA A 219 7.13 0.45 -14.98
CA ALA A 219 7.34 0.96 -16.33
C ALA A 219 7.46 2.49 -16.34
N GLY A 220 6.63 3.19 -15.57
CA GLY A 220 6.69 4.65 -15.46
C GLY A 220 7.98 5.13 -14.81
N SER A 221 8.43 4.49 -13.72
CA SER A 221 9.67 4.88 -13.05
C SER A 221 10.90 4.60 -13.92
N ALA A 222 10.94 3.44 -14.60
CA ALA A 222 12.00 3.10 -15.54
C ALA A 222 12.04 4.07 -16.73
N LEU A 223 10.88 4.38 -17.32
CA LEU A 223 10.77 5.33 -18.43
C LEU A 223 11.23 6.74 -18.03
N GLY A 224 10.95 7.16 -16.79
CA GLY A 224 11.48 8.40 -16.23
C GLY A 224 13.01 8.44 -16.24
N GLY A 225 13.66 7.35 -15.85
CA GLY A 225 15.12 7.19 -15.92
C GLY A 225 15.65 7.22 -17.36
N VAL A 226 14.95 6.60 -18.31
CA VAL A 226 15.31 6.64 -19.74
C VAL A 226 15.23 8.06 -20.28
N PHE A 227 14.16 8.79 -19.98
CA PHE A 227 14.02 10.19 -20.41
C PHE A 227 15.14 11.07 -19.88
N LEU A 228 15.53 10.88 -18.62
CA LEU A 228 16.65 11.60 -18.02
C LEU A 228 17.97 11.30 -18.72
N PHE A 229 18.24 10.03 -19.02
CA PHE A 229 19.44 9.65 -19.78
C PHE A 229 19.48 10.30 -21.16
N VAL A 230 18.38 10.20 -21.93
CA VAL A 230 18.30 10.78 -23.28
C VAL A 230 18.52 12.30 -23.26
N LEU A 231 17.91 13.00 -22.31
CA LEU A 231 18.09 14.44 -22.17
C LEU A 231 19.51 14.81 -21.74
N ALA A 232 20.10 14.06 -20.82
CA ALA A 232 21.46 14.28 -20.37
C ALA A 232 22.47 14.05 -21.51
N PHE A 233 22.24 13.02 -22.34
CA PHE A 233 23.07 12.72 -23.51
C PHE A 233 22.96 13.83 -24.57
N LEU A 234 21.74 14.30 -24.84
CA LEU A 234 21.52 15.42 -25.76
C LEU A 234 22.19 16.71 -25.26
N LEU A 235 22.09 16.99 -23.96
CA LEU A 235 22.80 18.10 -23.33
C LEU A 235 24.31 17.95 -23.45
N TYR A 236 24.84 16.76 -23.19
CA TYR A 236 26.27 16.46 -23.30
C TYR A 236 26.79 16.78 -24.70
N MET A 237 26.05 16.39 -25.75
CA MET A 237 26.38 16.72 -27.13
C MET A 237 26.36 18.24 -27.35
N ALA A 238 25.31 18.93 -26.89
CA ALA A 238 25.16 20.37 -27.08
C ALA A 238 26.27 21.18 -26.37
N VAL A 239 26.59 20.87 -25.12
CA VAL A 239 27.67 21.57 -24.38
C VAL A 239 29.07 21.20 -24.88
N SER A 240 29.20 20.13 -25.65
CA SER A 240 30.47 19.71 -26.25
C SER A 240 30.77 20.40 -27.59
N VAL A 241 29.83 21.17 -28.16
CA VAL A 241 30.02 21.92 -29.42
C VAL A 241 31.15 22.94 -29.31
N ASP A 242 31.24 23.65 -28.17
CA ASP A 242 32.32 24.61 -27.88
C ASP A 242 32.75 24.43 -26.41
N ARG A 243 33.71 23.52 -26.23
CA ARG A 243 34.23 23.10 -24.92
C ARG A 243 34.80 24.26 -24.10
N GLY A 244 35.51 25.17 -24.76
CA GLY A 244 36.10 26.35 -24.11
C GLY A 244 35.02 27.31 -23.61
N PHE A 245 33.97 27.53 -24.41
CA PHE A 245 32.84 28.34 -24.00
C PHE A 245 32.05 27.72 -22.86
N SER A 246 31.70 26.44 -22.95
CA SER A 246 30.98 25.72 -21.88
C SER A 246 31.73 25.77 -20.54
N GLN A 247 33.06 25.69 -20.56
CA GLN A 247 33.84 25.83 -19.34
C GLN A 247 33.76 27.23 -18.72
N ALA A 248 33.80 28.28 -19.56
CA ALA A 248 33.81 29.67 -19.12
C ALA A 248 32.45 30.17 -18.60
N MET A 249 31.36 29.49 -18.98
CA MET A 249 30.00 29.88 -18.61
C MET A 249 29.53 29.16 -17.33
N ASP A 250 28.90 29.92 -16.44
CA ASP A 250 28.20 29.35 -15.27
C ASP A 250 26.95 28.55 -15.68
N MET A 251 26.29 28.96 -16.77
CA MET A 251 25.11 28.30 -17.36
C MET A 251 25.28 28.17 -18.88
N PRO A 252 26.01 27.14 -19.36
CA PRO A 252 26.39 26.99 -20.76
C PRO A 252 25.24 27.12 -21.76
N MET A 253 24.12 26.43 -21.54
CA MET A 253 22.96 26.46 -22.44
C MET A 253 22.29 27.84 -22.50
N LEU A 254 22.30 28.60 -21.40
CA LEU A 254 21.83 29.98 -21.41
C LEU A 254 22.77 30.86 -22.25
N GLY A 255 24.08 30.63 -22.18
CA GLY A 255 25.06 31.27 -23.05
C GLY A 255 24.86 30.94 -24.54
N TYR A 256 24.61 29.68 -24.88
CA TYR A 256 24.36 29.27 -26.26
C TYR A 256 23.09 29.90 -26.81
N THR A 257 22.00 29.92 -26.04
CA THR A 257 20.76 30.58 -26.47
C THR A 257 20.91 32.08 -26.69
N ALA A 258 21.78 32.76 -25.92
CA ALA A 258 22.15 34.16 -26.18
C ALA A 258 22.87 34.36 -27.52
N ARG A 259 23.69 33.38 -27.94
CA ARG A 259 24.35 33.37 -29.26
C ARG A 259 23.39 33.05 -30.41
N ILE A 260 22.26 32.39 -30.15
CA ILE A 260 21.21 32.12 -31.14
C ILE A 260 20.43 33.40 -31.45
N SER A 261 19.73 33.95 -30.44
CA SER A 261 18.98 35.21 -30.55
C SER A 261 18.45 35.65 -29.18
N ALA A 262 18.16 36.96 -29.03
CA ALA A 262 17.60 37.49 -27.79
C ALA A 262 16.24 36.85 -27.40
N PRO A 263 15.27 36.64 -28.32
CA PRO A 263 14.01 35.98 -27.95
C PRO A 263 14.19 34.55 -27.43
N VAL A 264 15.08 33.77 -28.05
CA VAL A 264 15.36 32.39 -27.61
C VAL A 264 16.00 32.39 -26.21
N ASN A 265 16.91 33.33 -25.94
CA ASN A 265 17.52 33.47 -24.62
C ASN A 265 16.51 33.86 -23.52
N ILE A 266 15.58 34.77 -23.81
CA ILE A 266 14.52 35.16 -22.87
C ILE A 266 13.61 33.97 -22.59
N ILE A 267 13.15 33.25 -23.62
CA ILE A 267 12.33 32.04 -23.46
C ILE A 267 13.07 31.01 -22.61
N PHE A 268 14.35 30.76 -22.90
CA PHE A 268 15.14 29.79 -22.15
C PHE A 268 15.39 30.22 -20.69
N THR A 269 15.48 31.52 -20.42
CA THR A 269 15.54 32.05 -19.04
C THR A 269 14.30 31.65 -18.24
N PHE A 270 13.10 31.78 -18.83
CA PHE A 270 11.87 31.32 -18.17
C PHE A 270 11.85 29.81 -17.98
N VAL A 271 12.32 29.05 -18.98
CA VAL A 271 12.48 27.59 -18.88
C VAL A 271 13.39 27.22 -17.71
N LEU A 272 14.54 27.88 -17.55
CA LEU A 272 15.44 27.66 -16.42
C LEU A 272 14.81 28.05 -15.08
N MET A 273 14.05 29.15 -15.02
CA MET A 273 13.35 29.56 -13.81
C MET A 273 12.29 28.52 -13.38
N PHE A 274 11.53 28.00 -14.35
CA PHE A 274 10.56 26.94 -14.10
C PHE A 274 11.20 25.59 -13.78
N ALA A 275 12.36 25.27 -14.35
CA ALA A 275 13.16 24.10 -14.00
C ALA A 275 13.66 24.18 -12.55
N ILE A 276 14.18 25.34 -12.13
CA ILE A 276 14.55 25.62 -10.72
C ILE A 276 13.36 25.39 -9.80
N TYR A 277 12.22 26.00 -10.12
CA TYR A 277 11.00 25.86 -9.34
C TYR A 277 10.52 24.41 -9.27
N ALA A 278 10.50 23.67 -10.40
CA ALA A 278 10.01 22.30 -10.45
C ALA A 278 10.85 21.38 -9.57
N SER A 279 12.18 21.44 -9.71
CA SER A 279 13.09 20.66 -8.89
C SER A 279 13.01 21.03 -7.41
N ALA A 280 12.83 22.32 -7.09
CA ALA A 280 12.64 22.76 -5.71
C ALA A 280 11.32 22.25 -5.13
N ALA A 281 10.24 22.24 -5.93
CA ALA A 281 8.94 21.73 -5.52
C ALA A 281 8.95 20.21 -5.27
N SER A 282 9.61 19.42 -6.12
CA SER A 282 9.75 17.97 -5.91
C SER A 282 10.57 17.63 -4.67
N ASN A 283 11.74 18.25 -4.51
CA ASN A 283 12.63 17.98 -3.39
C ASN A 283 11.99 18.42 -2.08
N PHE A 284 11.38 19.62 -2.05
CA PHE A 284 10.69 20.08 -0.86
C PHE A 284 9.44 19.24 -0.55
N TYR A 285 8.68 18.81 -1.56
CA TYR A 285 7.60 17.84 -1.35
C TYR A 285 8.14 16.56 -0.71
N GLY A 286 9.26 16.03 -1.21
CA GLY A 286 9.97 14.89 -0.64
C GLY A 286 10.30 15.10 0.84
N PHE A 287 10.85 16.24 1.23
CA PHE A 287 11.05 16.59 2.66
C PHE A 287 9.74 16.53 3.46
N THR A 288 8.64 17.06 2.92
CA THR A 288 7.36 17.10 3.64
C THR A 288 6.68 15.74 3.83
N THR A 289 7.07 14.70 3.08
CA THR A 289 6.53 13.34 3.30
C THR A 289 6.97 12.75 4.63
N LYS A 290 8.07 13.24 5.22
CA LYS A 290 8.53 12.85 6.57
C LYS A 290 7.85 13.59 7.71
N LEU A 291 7.17 14.70 7.43
CA LEU A 291 6.46 15.46 8.46
C LEU A 291 5.15 14.75 8.82
N LYS A 292 4.98 14.43 10.12
CA LYS A 292 3.74 13.86 10.67
C LYS A 292 2.52 14.71 10.31
N GLU A 293 1.43 14.05 9.92
CA GLU A 293 0.14 14.68 9.71
C GLU A 293 -0.42 15.19 11.04
N THR A 294 -0.37 16.51 11.21
CA THR A 294 -0.84 17.22 12.42
C THR A 294 -1.44 18.55 11.99
N PRO A 295 -2.32 19.17 12.80
CA PRO A 295 -2.90 20.49 12.48
C PRO A 295 -1.84 21.59 12.20
N HIS A 296 -0.63 21.40 12.72
CA HIS A 296 0.50 22.33 12.58
C HIS A 296 1.37 22.07 11.34
N LYS A 297 1.14 20.99 10.57
CA LYS A 297 1.99 20.61 9.43
C LYS A 297 2.10 21.74 8.41
N ARG A 298 0.99 22.39 8.06
CA ARG A 298 0.97 23.52 7.13
C ARG A 298 1.87 24.68 7.58
N LYS A 299 1.83 25.03 8.88
CA LYS A 299 2.69 26.08 9.46
C LYS A 299 4.16 25.69 9.38
N LYS A 300 4.50 24.42 9.66
CA LYS A 300 5.86 23.89 9.55
C LYS A 300 6.39 23.94 8.11
N ILE A 301 5.56 23.64 7.11
CA ILE A 301 5.92 23.73 5.69
C ILE A 301 6.25 25.18 5.32
N ILE A 302 5.39 26.13 5.71
CA ILE A 302 5.62 27.55 5.41
C ILE A 302 6.90 28.06 6.10
N ALA A 303 7.09 27.72 7.38
CA ALA A 303 8.28 28.10 8.14
C ALA A 303 9.56 27.51 7.53
N ALA A 304 9.53 26.24 7.12
CA ALA A 304 10.67 25.60 6.46
C ALA A 304 10.98 26.25 5.09
N ALA A 305 9.97 26.59 4.28
CA ALA A 305 10.20 27.28 3.02
C ALA A 305 10.82 28.68 3.22
N ALA A 306 10.32 29.44 4.22
CA ALA A 306 10.87 30.74 4.58
C ALA A 306 12.32 30.63 5.10
N ALA A 307 12.59 29.66 5.97
CA ALA A 307 13.95 29.39 6.44
C ALA A 307 14.89 28.98 5.29
N GLY A 308 14.40 28.17 4.35
CA GLY A 308 15.15 27.76 3.16
C GLY A 308 15.55 28.95 2.28
N PHE A 309 14.63 29.90 2.09
CA PHE A 309 14.92 31.17 1.42
C PHE A 309 15.97 32.00 2.15
N LEU A 310 15.82 32.19 3.47
CA LEU A 310 16.77 32.99 4.27
C LEU A 310 18.18 32.40 4.23
N LEU A 311 18.30 31.08 4.33
CA LEU A 311 19.58 30.38 4.18
C LEU A 311 20.14 30.51 2.75
N GLY A 312 19.27 30.55 1.74
CA GLY A 312 19.65 30.73 0.33
C GLY A 312 20.30 32.08 0.03
N LEU A 313 20.09 33.09 0.88
CA LEU A 313 20.73 34.42 0.74
C LEU A 313 22.26 34.37 0.91
N MET A 314 22.82 33.27 1.44
CA MET A 314 24.27 33.04 1.53
C MET A 314 24.97 32.89 0.16
N GLY A 315 24.19 32.78 -0.92
CA GLY A 315 24.66 32.79 -2.30
C GLY A 315 24.92 31.41 -2.89
N PHE A 316 24.56 31.23 -4.16
CA PHE A 316 24.61 29.95 -4.89
C PHE A 316 25.99 29.31 -4.90
N LYS A 317 27.05 30.09 -5.17
CA LYS A 317 28.44 29.61 -5.24
C LYS A 317 28.92 28.97 -3.93
N ASN A 318 28.54 29.54 -2.78
CA ASN A 318 28.92 29.02 -1.47
C ASN A 318 28.14 27.76 -1.10
N ALA A 319 26.85 27.69 -1.48
CA ALA A 319 26.00 26.54 -1.21
C ALA A 319 26.45 25.30 -2.01
N VAL A 320 26.78 25.47 -3.29
CA VAL A 320 27.21 24.38 -4.19
C VAL A 320 28.57 23.79 -3.78
N ALA A 321 29.53 24.62 -3.38
CA ALA A 321 30.92 24.21 -3.13
C ALA A 321 31.10 23.28 -1.93
N VAL A 322 30.20 23.32 -0.94
CA VAL A 322 30.30 22.53 0.30
C VAL A 322 29.35 21.32 0.29
N LEU A 323 28.17 21.45 -0.33
CA LEU A 323 27.07 20.52 -0.11
C LEU A 323 27.02 19.36 -1.12
N LEU A 324 27.27 19.63 -2.41
CA LEU A 324 27.10 18.62 -3.47
C LEU A 324 28.10 17.45 -3.42
N PRO A 325 29.40 17.65 -3.09
CA PRO A 325 30.32 16.52 -3.04
C PRO A 325 30.02 15.56 -1.88
N ALA A 326 29.54 16.07 -0.74
CA ALA A 326 29.16 15.24 0.41
C ALA A 326 27.91 14.39 0.10
N GLU A 327 26.92 14.97 -0.59
CA GLU A 327 25.70 14.26 -1.01
C GLU A 327 26.01 13.08 -1.95
N GLY A 328 26.97 13.24 -2.86
CA GLY A 328 27.34 12.20 -3.82
C GLY A 328 27.87 10.92 -3.16
N PHE A 329 28.79 11.03 -2.20
CA PHE A 329 29.33 9.85 -1.51
C PHE A 329 28.28 9.17 -0.62
N VAL A 330 27.41 9.93 0.03
CA VAL A 330 26.34 9.32 0.83
C VAL A 330 25.27 8.67 -0.05
N GLY A 331 25.01 9.23 -1.23
CA GLY A 331 24.12 8.63 -2.22
C GLY A 331 24.55 7.20 -2.62
N ILE A 332 25.85 6.90 -2.63
CA ILE A 332 26.37 5.55 -2.90
C ILE A 332 25.88 4.57 -1.83
N ILE A 333 25.94 4.95 -0.55
CA ILE A 333 25.45 4.13 0.56
C ILE A 333 23.95 3.87 0.41
N ILE A 334 23.18 4.89 0.04
CA ILE A 334 21.73 4.77 -0.19
C ILE A 334 21.42 3.82 -1.35
N ILE A 335 22.17 3.89 -2.46
CA ILE A 335 22.03 2.96 -3.58
C ILE A 335 22.32 1.53 -3.15
N ILE A 336 23.38 1.29 -2.37
CA ILE A 336 23.71 -0.05 -1.87
C ILE A 336 22.56 -0.59 -1.00
N MET A 337 22.06 0.22 -0.05
CA MET A 337 20.97 -0.19 0.84
C MET A 337 19.67 -0.47 0.06
N LEU A 338 19.32 0.41 -0.88
CA LEU A 338 18.16 0.24 -1.75
C LEU A 338 18.29 -1.02 -2.62
N THR A 339 19.47 -1.27 -3.17
CA THR A 339 19.73 -2.46 -4.00
C THR A 339 19.62 -3.73 -3.16
N TRP A 340 20.14 -3.74 -1.94
CA TRP A 340 19.96 -4.85 -1.01
C TRP A 340 18.48 -5.07 -0.69
N ASN A 341 17.73 -4.02 -0.36
CA ASN A 341 16.30 -4.11 -0.09
C ASN A 341 15.53 -4.64 -1.32
N PHE A 342 15.90 -4.19 -2.53
CA PHE A 342 15.33 -4.70 -3.77
C PHE A 342 15.58 -6.21 -3.94
N LEU A 343 16.81 -6.67 -3.72
CA LEU A 343 17.14 -8.10 -3.81
C LEU A 343 16.36 -8.94 -2.78
N LEU A 344 16.15 -8.43 -1.56
CA LEU A 344 15.31 -9.08 -0.55
C LEU A 344 13.84 -9.11 -0.97
N VAL A 345 13.30 -8.01 -1.50
CA VAL A 345 11.94 -7.96 -2.04
C VAL A 345 11.77 -8.92 -3.21
N MET A 346 12.77 -9.01 -4.10
CA MET A 346 12.74 -9.93 -5.23
C MET A 346 12.88 -11.38 -4.79
N LYS A 347 13.68 -11.66 -3.76
CA LYS A 347 13.76 -12.99 -3.14
C LYS A 347 12.41 -13.37 -2.52
N LYS A 348 11.78 -12.50 -1.72
CA LYS A 348 10.42 -12.71 -1.18
C LYS A 348 9.38 -12.93 -2.29
N LYS A 349 9.42 -12.15 -3.39
CA LYS A 349 8.55 -12.33 -4.56
C LYS A 349 8.80 -13.66 -5.27
N LYS A 350 10.06 -14.03 -5.49
CA LYS A 350 10.45 -15.27 -6.19
C LYS A 350 10.16 -16.49 -5.32
N GLU A 351 10.36 -16.41 -4.01
CA GLU A 351 9.89 -17.41 -3.05
C GLU A 351 8.37 -17.52 -3.14
N GLY A 352 7.63 -16.40 -3.16
CA GLY A 352 6.19 -16.41 -3.45
C GLY A 352 5.80 -17.03 -4.80
N THR A 353 6.56 -16.78 -5.88
CA THR A 353 6.28 -17.34 -7.23
C THR A 353 6.67 -18.82 -7.35
N LEU A 354 7.79 -19.24 -6.77
CA LEU A 354 8.21 -20.65 -6.71
C LEU A 354 7.32 -21.47 -5.76
N MET A 355 6.77 -20.83 -4.70
CA MET A 355 5.70 -21.39 -3.88
C MET A 355 4.40 -21.58 -4.69
N LYS A 356 4.09 -20.65 -5.62
CA LYS A 356 2.93 -20.76 -6.56
C LYS A 356 3.07 -21.85 -7.63
N GLU A 357 4.28 -22.11 -8.12
CA GLU A 357 4.51 -23.06 -9.23
C GLU A 357 4.85 -24.49 -8.76
N GLY A 358 5.23 -24.69 -7.49
CA GLY A 358 5.86 -25.94 -7.02
C GLY A 358 5.13 -26.78 -5.97
N LYS A 359 4.01 -26.33 -5.38
CA LYS A 359 3.30 -27.11 -4.34
C LYS A 359 1.77 -26.99 -4.41
N LYS A 360 1.15 -28.16 -4.22
CA LYS A 360 -0.26 -28.48 -4.01
C LYS A 360 -1.06 -27.34 -3.34
N LEU A 361 -2.23 -27.06 -3.90
CA LEU A 361 -3.31 -26.23 -3.34
C LEU A 361 -3.61 -26.63 -1.88
N ASN A 362 -2.91 -25.99 -0.96
CA ASN A 362 -3.33 -25.62 0.40
C ASN A 362 -2.38 -24.50 0.85
N THR A 363 -2.90 -23.50 1.56
CA THR A 363 -2.20 -22.40 2.28
C THR A 363 -1.98 -21.10 1.47
N PRO A 364 -1.64 -19.96 2.11
CA PRO A 364 -2.54 -18.92 2.62
C PRO A 364 -2.17 -17.54 2.04
N GLU A 365 -2.95 -16.98 1.12
CA GLU A 365 -2.60 -15.71 0.45
C GLU A 365 -3.50 -14.51 0.81
N ASP A 366 -3.93 -14.42 2.08
CA ASP A 366 -4.53 -13.20 2.67
C ASP A 366 -3.79 -12.66 3.91
N ILE A 367 -2.48 -12.89 4.02
CA ILE A 367 -1.70 -12.60 5.23
C ILE A 367 -1.35 -11.10 5.33
N ASP A 368 -2.37 -10.27 5.52
CA ASP A 368 -2.29 -8.96 6.17
C ASP A 368 -3.45 -8.82 7.20
N LEU A 369 -4.53 -9.61 7.07
CA LEU A 369 -5.62 -9.72 8.07
C LEU A 369 -5.38 -10.78 9.15
N PHE A 370 -4.63 -11.85 8.83
CA PHE A 370 -4.45 -12.99 9.74
C PHE A 370 -3.17 -12.88 10.59
N ASP A 371 -2.21 -12.02 10.21
CA ASP A 371 -0.95 -11.80 10.93
C ASP A 371 -1.08 -10.66 11.95
N ILE A 372 -2.18 -10.67 12.71
CA ILE A 372 -2.42 -9.71 13.81
C ILE A 372 -1.58 -10.04 15.04
N PHE A 373 -1.00 -11.24 15.10
CA PHE A 373 -0.20 -11.74 16.21
C PHE A 373 1.16 -12.22 15.70
N GLU A 374 2.19 -11.40 15.93
CA GLU A 374 3.56 -11.69 15.50
C GLU A 374 4.02 -13.08 16.00
N GLY A 375 4.32 -13.99 15.07
CA GLY A 375 4.84 -15.32 15.38
C GLY A 375 3.80 -16.34 15.86
N PHE A 376 2.50 -16.05 15.75
CA PHE A 376 1.43 -16.98 16.09
C PHE A 376 0.63 -17.40 14.84
N ASP A 377 0.65 -18.69 14.53
CA ASP A 377 -0.13 -19.25 13.43
C ASP A 377 -1.58 -19.48 13.88
N ARG A 378 -2.51 -18.64 13.40
CA ARG A 378 -3.94 -18.73 13.70
C ARG A 378 -4.59 -20.01 13.14
N PHE A 379 -3.91 -20.76 12.28
CA PHE A 379 -4.39 -22.01 11.70
C PHE A 379 -3.63 -23.24 12.20
N ALA A 380 -2.75 -23.07 13.18
CA ALA A 380 -2.15 -24.18 13.93
C ALA A 380 -3.12 -24.67 15.01
N PHE A 381 -4.17 -25.38 14.59
CA PHE A 381 -5.16 -25.91 15.52
C PHE A 381 -4.58 -27.01 16.43
N PRO A 382 -4.97 -27.05 17.71
CA PRO A 382 -4.58 -28.13 18.61
C PRO A 382 -5.36 -29.42 18.29
N GLY A 383 -4.76 -30.57 18.59
CA GLY A 383 -5.41 -31.87 18.36
C GLY A 383 -5.51 -32.24 16.87
N ASN A 384 -6.51 -33.06 16.52
CA ASN A 384 -6.69 -33.56 15.16
C ASN A 384 -7.73 -32.75 14.38
N ILE A 385 -7.43 -31.46 14.21
CA ILE A 385 -8.31 -30.47 13.58
C ILE A 385 -7.62 -29.88 12.36
N HIS A 386 -8.32 -29.86 11.24
CA HIS A 386 -7.77 -29.49 9.94
C HIS A 386 -8.64 -28.45 9.26
N ARG A 387 -8.00 -27.39 8.75
CA ARG A 387 -8.70 -26.42 7.90
C ARG A 387 -8.92 -27.01 6.51
N VAL A 388 -10.17 -27.12 6.10
CA VAL A 388 -10.58 -27.63 4.77
C VAL A 388 -11.29 -26.57 3.92
N THR A 389 -11.30 -25.33 4.38
CA THR A 389 -11.84 -24.13 3.70
C THR A 389 -11.40 -24.05 2.23
N GLY A 390 -12.38 -23.90 1.32
CA GLY A 390 -12.15 -23.89 -0.12
C GLY A 390 -11.80 -22.53 -0.74
N GLY A 391 -12.05 -21.41 -0.05
CA GLY A 391 -11.87 -20.07 -0.58
C GLY A 391 -12.15 -18.96 0.44
N HIS A 392 -12.15 -17.71 -0.01
CA HIS A 392 -12.35 -16.53 0.84
C HIS A 392 -13.78 -16.41 1.39
N GLY A 393 -13.92 -15.67 2.49
CA GLY A 393 -15.19 -15.21 3.01
C GLY A 393 -15.97 -16.21 3.87
N GLY A 394 -15.41 -17.36 4.24
CA GLY A 394 -16.00 -18.30 5.19
C GLY A 394 -14.98 -19.33 5.68
N GLU A 395 -15.34 -20.12 6.69
CA GLU A 395 -14.47 -21.15 7.27
C GLU A 395 -15.13 -22.54 7.30
N ALA A 396 -14.32 -23.57 7.13
CA ALA A 396 -14.72 -24.98 7.26
C ALA A 396 -13.60 -25.77 7.93
N LEU A 397 -13.89 -26.37 9.09
CA LEU A 397 -12.90 -27.08 9.91
C LEU A 397 -13.31 -28.55 10.09
N LEU A 398 -12.43 -29.47 9.69
CA LEU A 398 -12.63 -30.90 9.87
C LEU A 398 -11.99 -31.35 11.19
N ILE A 399 -12.80 -31.91 12.07
CA ILE A 399 -12.40 -32.56 13.31
C ILE A 399 -12.38 -34.07 13.06
N ALA A 400 -11.20 -34.68 13.16
CA ALA A 400 -11.03 -36.13 13.04
C ALA A 400 -10.91 -36.75 14.43
N GLY A 401 -12.07 -37.04 15.03
CA GLY A 401 -12.15 -37.74 16.32
C GLY A 401 -11.69 -39.19 16.23
N THR A 402 -11.58 -39.84 17.39
CA THR A 402 -11.06 -41.22 17.48
C THR A 402 -11.96 -42.24 16.78
N GLU A 403 -13.27 -42.02 16.74
CA GLU A 403 -14.22 -42.93 16.06
C GLU A 403 -14.88 -42.28 14.84
N LYS A 404 -15.25 -41.00 14.93
CA LYS A 404 -16.04 -40.29 13.91
C LYS A 404 -15.41 -38.96 13.52
N THR A 405 -15.85 -38.46 12.38
CA THR A 405 -15.39 -37.20 11.77
C THR A 405 -16.51 -36.20 11.72
N ALA A 406 -16.19 -34.94 11.98
CA ALA A 406 -17.15 -33.85 11.99
C ALA A 406 -16.61 -32.64 11.25
N LEU A 407 -17.43 -32.03 10.42
CA LEU A 407 -17.14 -30.76 9.79
C LEU A 407 -17.88 -29.65 10.54
N LEU A 408 -17.15 -28.65 11.04
CA LEU A 408 -17.73 -27.45 11.59
C LEU A 408 -17.84 -26.40 10.48
N ASP A 409 -19.07 -25.95 10.24
CA ASP A 409 -19.48 -25.13 9.09
C ASP A 409 -18.99 -25.70 7.75
N CYS A 410 -19.37 -25.07 6.65
CA CYS A 410 -19.09 -25.53 5.29
C CYS A 410 -18.40 -24.43 4.45
N GLY A 411 -18.45 -23.18 4.91
CA GLY A 411 -17.95 -22.05 4.14
C GLY A 411 -18.84 -21.71 2.95
N MET A 412 -18.24 -21.05 1.97
CA MET A 412 -18.93 -20.44 0.83
C MET A 412 -19.28 -21.41 -0.30
N ALA A 413 -20.44 -21.19 -0.93
CA ALA A 413 -20.94 -22.02 -2.02
C ALA A 413 -20.04 -21.99 -3.28
N PHE A 414 -19.46 -20.83 -3.62
CA PHE A 414 -18.69 -20.65 -4.85
C PHE A 414 -17.42 -21.51 -4.90
N CYS A 415 -16.87 -21.87 -3.74
CA CYS A 415 -15.71 -22.74 -3.59
C CYS A 415 -16.08 -24.12 -3.03
N GLY A 416 -17.36 -24.50 -3.04
CA GLY A 416 -17.84 -25.71 -2.36
C GLY A 416 -17.23 -27.02 -2.88
N LYS A 417 -16.91 -27.10 -4.18
CA LYS A 417 -16.15 -28.24 -4.73
C LYS A 417 -14.75 -28.36 -4.14
N ILE A 418 -14.07 -27.24 -3.94
CA ILE A 418 -12.73 -27.19 -3.35
C ILE A 418 -12.81 -27.62 -1.88
N THR A 419 -13.83 -27.15 -1.13
CA THR A 419 -14.07 -27.61 0.25
C THR A 419 -14.26 -29.13 0.31
N VAL A 420 -15.02 -29.72 -0.63
CA VAL A 420 -15.19 -31.18 -0.74
C VAL A 420 -13.86 -31.89 -1.03
N GLU A 421 -13.08 -31.40 -1.98
CA GLU A 421 -11.78 -31.99 -2.34
C GLU A 421 -10.80 -31.94 -1.16
N ASN A 422 -10.73 -30.80 -0.46
CA ASN A 422 -9.93 -30.65 0.75
C ASN A 422 -10.37 -31.61 1.86
N THR A 423 -11.68 -31.74 2.07
CA THR A 423 -12.26 -32.66 3.05
C THR A 423 -11.88 -34.11 2.73
N LYS A 424 -12.06 -34.55 1.48
CA LYS A 424 -11.68 -35.90 1.04
C LYS A 424 -10.20 -36.18 1.22
N ARG A 425 -9.35 -35.20 0.89
CA ARG A 425 -7.90 -35.31 1.05
C ARG A 425 -7.52 -35.53 2.51
N VAL A 426 -8.03 -34.69 3.42
CA VAL A 426 -7.72 -34.83 4.86
C VAL A 426 -8.29 -36.12 5.43
N LEU A 427 -9.53 -36.50 5.08
CA LEU A 427 -10.08 -37.79 5.49
C LEU A 427 -9.17 -38.94 5.07
N SER A 428 -8.70 -38.96 3.83
CA SER A 428 -7.76 -39.97 3.34
C SER A 428 -6.42 -39.97 4.09
N GLU A 429 -5.88 -38.79 4.41
CA GLU A 429 -4.67 -38.65 5.24
C GLU A 429 -4.87 -39.21 6.67
N GLN A 430 -6.09 -39.18 7.18
CA GLN A 430 -6.51 -39.76 8.46
C GLN A 430 -6.95 -41.23 8.37
N GLY A 431 -6.85 -41.86 7.20
CA GLY A 431 -7.31 -43.24 6.98
C GLY A 431 -8.83 -43.40 7.04
N ARG A 432 -9.58 -42.35 6.74
CA ARG A 432 -11.05 -42.30 6.72
C ARG A 432 -11.55 -42.10 5.28
N GLU A 433 -12.72 -42.65 4.98
CA GLU A 433 -13.35 -42.49 3.65
C GLU A 433 -14.63 -41.65 3.67
N ASN A 434 -15.26 -41.50 4.83
CA ASN A 434 -16.55 -40.83 4.99
C ASN A 434 -16.47 -39.65 5.97
N LEU A 435 -17.36 -38.68 5.78
CA LEU A 435 -17.67 -37.62 6.74
C LEU A 435 -18.94 -37.99 7.50
N ASP A 436 -18.88 -38.12 8.83
CA ASP A 436 -20.04 -38.59 9.61
C ASP A 436 -21.03 -37.46 9.93
N MET A 437 -20.51 -36.26 10.24
CA MET A 437 -21.34 -35.17 10.78
C MET A 437 -20.94 -33.81 10.22
N VAL A 438 -21.91 -32.90 10.17
CA VAL A 438 -21.69 -31.45 9.97
C VAL A 438 -22.37 -30.70 11.11
N PHE A 439 -21.69 -29.74 11.73
CA PHE A 439 -22.26 -28.82 12.73
C PHE A 439 -22.33 -27.42 12.13
N LEU A 440 -23.54 -26.84 12.07
CA LEU A 440 -23.76 -25.50 11.53
C LEU A 440 -23.83 -24.47 12.65
N SER A 441 -22.98 -23.45 12.61
CA SER A 441 -23.02 -22.33 13.55
C SER A 441 -24.30 -21.52 13.41
N HIS A 442 -24.68 -21.15 12.18
CA HIS A 442 -25.93 -20.45 11.87
C HIS A 442 -26.24 -20.45 10.37
N SER A 443 -27.37 -19.87 9.98
CA SER A 443 -27.93 -20.00 8.62
C SER A 443 -27.33 -19.08 7.55
N HIS A 444 -26.27 -18.32 7.83
CA HIS A 444 -25.74 -17.40 6.81
C HIS A 444 -24.97 -18.13 5.69
N TYR A 445 -25.03 -17.52 4.51
CA TYR A 445 -24.56 -18.11 3.24
C TYR A 445 -23.05 -18.43 3.23
N ASP A 446 -22.29 -17.72 4.05
CA ASP A 446 -20.86 -17.85 4.26
C ASP A 446 -20.45 -18.93 5.25
N HIS A 447 -21.40 -19.46 6.02
CA HIS A 447 -21.19 -20.59 6.91
C HIS A 447 -21.69 -21.89 6.30
N ILE A 448 -22.79 -21.86 5.55
CA ILE A 448 -23.47 -23.08 5.09
C ILE A 448 -23.44 -23.27 3.58
N GLY A 449 -22.94 -22.31 2.82
CA GLY A 449 -23.10 -22.26 1.37
C GLY A 449 -22.55 -23.49 0.64
N ALA A 450 -21.49 -24.12 1.14
CA ALA A 450 -20.95 -25.34 0.53
C ALA A 450 -21.69 -26.63 0.94
N LEU A 451 -22.65 -26.59 1.87
CA LEU A 451 -23.35 -27.77 2.38
C LEU A 451 -23.99 -28.64 1.26
N PRO A 452 -24.61 -28.09 0.20
CA PRO A 452 -25.11 -28.91 -0.92
C PRO A 452 -24.04 -29.75 -1.60
N PHE A 453 -22.81 -29.24 -1.70
CA PHE A 453 -21.67 -29.96 -2.27
C PHE A 453 -21.19 -31.07 -1.32
N ILE A 454 -21.15 -30.78 -0.01
CA ILE A 454 -20.79 -31.75 1.03
C ILE A 454 -21.78 -32.93 1.02
N ARG A 455 -23.10 -32.66 1.06
CA ARG A 455 -24.12 -33.73 1.03
C ARG A 455 -24.05 -34.57 -0.24
N LYS A 456 -23.77 -33.94 -1.38
CA LYS A 456 -23.60 -34.68 -2.65
C LYS A 456 -22.38 -35.61 -2.61
N ALA A 457 -21.31 -35.20 -1.94
CA ALA A 457 -20.07 -35.97 -1.83
C ALA A 457 -20.12 -37.03 -0.72
N PHE A 458 -20.89 -36.78 0.33
CA PHE A 458 -21.05 -37.62 1.51
C PHE A 458 -22.55 -37.75 1.87
N PRO A 459 -23.30 -38.63 1.18
CA PRO A 459 -24.76 -38.70 1.32
C PRO A 459 -25.26 -39.11 2.70
N GLU A 460 -24.44 -39.86 3.45
CA GLU A 460 -24.78 -40.38 4.79
C GLU A 460 -24.44 -39.40 5.93
N THR A 461 -23.87 -38.23 5.62
CA THR A 461 -23.50 -37.23 6.63
C THR A 461 -24.75 -36.66 7.31
N VAL A 462 -24.73 -36.62 8.65
CA VAL A 462 -25.81 -36.04 9.46
C VAL A 462 -25.52 -34.57 9.77
N VAL A 463 -26.45 -33.68 9.42
CA VAL A 463 -26.31 -32.23 9.64
C VAL A 463 -27.01 -31.82 10.94
N TYR A 464 -26.23 -31.24 11.85
CA TYR A 464 -26.67 -30.71 13.13
C TYR A 464 -26.74 -29.18 13.10
N GLY A 465 -27.75 -28.62 13.74
CA GLY A 465 -27.91 -27.16 13.86
C GLY A 465 -29.03 -26.80 14.84
N SER A 466 -29.25 -25.50 15.04
CA SER A 466 -30.34 -25.05 15.92
C SER A 466 -31.72 -25.24 15.28
N ALA A 467 -32.77 -25.27 16.11
CA ALA A 467 -34.16 -25.32 15.64
C ALA A 467 -34.47 -24.15 14.69
N HIS A 468 -34.00 -22.95 15.06
CA HIS A 468 -34.22 -21.75 14.25
C HIS A 468 -33.46 -21.81 12.91
N CYS A 469 -32.27 -22.42 12.88
CA CYS A 469 -31.55 -22.65 11.62
C CYS A 469 -32.41 -23.52 10.68
N ARG A 470 -32.88 -24.67 11.16
CA ARG A 470 -33.76 -25.57 10.39
C ARG A 470 -34.97 -24.84 9.80
N ASP A 471 -35.62 -24.00 10.61
CA ASP A 471 -36.81 -23.26 10.20
C ASP A 471 -36.52 -22.14 9.18
N ILE A 472 -35.29 -21.59 9.15
CA ILE A 472 -34.86 -20.62 8.14
C ILE A 472 -34.58 -21.32 6.80
N LEU A 473 -33.88 -22.46 6.83
CA LEU A 473 -33.38 -23.10 5.61
C LEU A 473 -34.50 -23.62 4.69
N VAL A 474 -35.70 -23.83 5.22
CA VAL A 474 -36.88 -24.23 4.41
C VAL A 474 -37.60 -23.04 3.77
N ARG A 475 -37.27 -21.78 4.13
CA ARG A 475 -38.00 -20.59 3.65
C ARG A 475 -37.54 -20.22 2.23
N PRO A 476 -38.46 -20.07 1.25
CA PRO A 476 -38.10 -19.73 -0.12
C PRO A 476 -37.33 -18.40 -0.25
N ASN A 477 -37.72 -17.38 0.52
CA ASN A 477 -37.06 -16.08 0.49
C ASN A 477 -35.64 -16.13 1.06
N ALA A 478 -35.40 -16.96 2.10
CA ALA A 478 -34.08 -17.14 2.67
C ALA A 478 -33.14 -17.84 1.67
N ARG A 479 -33.62 -18.92 1.03
CA ARG A 479 -32.87 -19.60 -0.04
C ARG A 479 -32.53 -18.66 -1.20
N ARG A 480 -33.49 -17.83 -1.64
CA ARG A 480 -33.23 -16.82 -2.68
C ARG A 480 -32.12 -15.86 -2.27
N LEU A 481 -32.20 -15.28 -1.07
CA LEU A 481 -31.16 -14.36 -0.57
C LEU A 481 -29.79 -15.02 -0.50
N MET A 482 -29.70 -16.26 0.00
CA MET A 482 -28.43 -17.01 0.04
C MET A 482 -27.86 -17.24 -1.37
N LYS A 483 -28.73 -17.53 -2.35
CA LYS A 483 -28.32 -17.68 -3.75
C LYS A 483 -27.76 -16.38 -4.32
N ASP A 484 -28.44 -15.26 -4.08
CA ASP A 484 -28.04 -13.95 -4.60
C ASP A 484 -26.71 -13.49 -3.97
N LEU A 485 -26.56 -13.64 -2.64
CA LEU A 485 -25.32 -13.31 -1.93
C LEU A 485 -24.15 -14.23 -2.33
N GLY A 486 -24.40 -15.54 -2.44
CA GLY A 486 -23.41 -16.51 -2.92
C GLY A 486 -22.98 -16.23 -4.36
N THR A 487 -23.90 -15.76 -5.21
CA THR A 487 -23.62 -15.38 -6.59
C THR A 487 -22.75 -14.12 -6.64
N SER A 488 -23.08 -13.12 -5.81
CA SER A 488 -22.27 -11.90 -5.68
C SER A 488 -20.86 -12.19 -5.20
N ALA A 489 -20.70 -13.12 -4.26
CA ALA A 489 -19.39 -13.55 -3.80
C ALA A 489 -18.61 -14.35 -4.85
N ARG A 490 -19.26 -15.22 -5.63
CA ARG A 490 -18.64 -15.86 -6.79
C ARG A 490 -18.11 -14.81 -7.77
N ASP A 491 -18.93 -13.83 -8.12
CA ASP A 491 -18.54 -12.80 -9.09
C ASP A 491 -17.41 -11.91 -8.58
N LEU A 492 -17.30 -11.74 -7.25
CA LEU A 492 -16.21 -11.03 -6.60
C LEU A 492 -14.91 -11.86 -6.54
N TYR A 493 -14.97 -13.08 -6.03
CA TYR A 493 -13.78 -13.90 -5.72
C TYR A 493 -13.34 -14.82 -6.85
N MET A 494 -14.26 -15.22 -7.73
CA MET A 494 -14.02 -16.09 -8.87
C MET A 494 -14.78 -15.57 -10.11
N PRO A 495 -14.43 -14.36 -10.62
CA PRO A 495 -15.17 -13.70 -11.70
C PRO A 495 -15.23 -14.49 -13.02
N GLU A 496 -14.35 -15.49 -13.19
CA GLU A 496 -14.34 -16.38 -14.35
C GLU A 496 -15.29 -17.60 -14.19
N SER A 497 -15.73 -17.88 -12.97
CA SER A 497 -16.61 -19.02 -12.68
C SER A 497 -18.03 -18.76 -13.16
N LYS A 498 -18.58 -19.75 -13.88
CA LYS A 498 -19.99 -19.76 -14.31
C LYS A 498 -20.83 -20.77 -13.53
N GLU A 499 -20.28 -21.32 -12.44
CA GLU A 499 -21.00 -22.31 -11.64
C GLU A 499 -22.23 -21.69 -10.99
N GLU A 500 -23.36 -22.38 -11.09
CA GLU A 500 -24.58 -21.98 -10.41
C GLU A 500 -24.47 -22.26 -8.91
N ILE A 501 -24.94 -21.32 -8.10
CA ILE A 501 -24.96 -21.43 -6.65
C ILE A 501 -26.15 -22.29 -6.22
N PRO A 502 -25.92 -23.51 -5.68
CA PRO A 502 -26.99 -24.39 -5.26
C PRO A 502 -27.56 -23.96 -3.90
N THR A 503 -28.85 -24.14 -3.72
CA THR A 503 -29.54 -23.97 -2.43
C THR A 503 -30.35 -25.20 -2.02
N ASP A 504 -30.44 -26.19 -2.91
CA ASP A 504 -31.07 -27.47 -2.62
C ASP A 504 -30.13 -28.33 -1.78
N GLY A 505 -30.66 -28.93 -0.71
CA GLY A 505 -29.85 -29.67 0.27
C GLY A 505 -29.38 -28.85 1.48
N LEU A 506 -29.69 -27.54 1.54
CA LEU A 506 -29.56 -26.73 2.75
C LEU A 506 -30.64 -27.13 3.76
N GLU A 507 -30.31 -28.07 4.65
CA GLU A 507 -31.24 -28.62 5.65
C GLU A 507 -30.48 -29.04 6.91
N VAL A 508 -31.17 -29.03 8.04
CA VAL A 508 -30.69 -29.56 9.33
C VAL A 508 -31.45 -30.86 9.61
N ASP A 509 -30.73 -31.96 9.74
CA ASP A 509 -31.31 -33.27 10.00
C ASP A 509 -31.62 -33.45 11.49
N VAL A 510 -30.72 -32.99 12.37
CA VAL A 510 -30.86 -33.09 13.83
C VAL A 510 -30.75 -31.73 14.50
N VAL A 511 -31.75 -31.40 15.31
CA VAL A 511 -31.77 -30.16 16.09
C VAL A 511 -31.03 -30.35 17.40
N LEU A 512 -30.07 -29.46 17.68
CA LEU A 512 -29.38 -29.36 18.96
C LEU A 512 -29.95 -28.22 19.80
N LYS A 513 -30.04 -28.46 21.11
CA LYS A 513 -30.34 -27.48 22.16
C LYS A 513 -29.08 -27.10 22.93
N ASP A 514 -29.16 -26.02 23.69
CA ASP A 514 -28.09 -25.60 24.60
C ASP A 514 -27.71 -26.74 25.55
N GLY A 515 -26.42 -27.09 25.58
CA GLY A 515 -25.86 -28.14 26.42
C GLY A 515 -25.88 -29.56 25.83
N ASP A 516 -26.59 -29.79 24.73
CA ASP A 516 -26.58 -31.10 24.03
C ASP A 516 -25.15 -31.48 23.62
N ALA A 517 -24.85 -32.77 23.60
CA ALA A 517 -23.52 -33.28 23.34
C ALA A 517 -23.55 -34.43 22.33
N VAL A 518 -22.62 -34.40 21.38
CA VAL A 518 -22.48 -35.41 20.32
C VAL A 518 -21.06 -35.98 20.36
N SER A 519 -20.94 -37.29 20.58
CA SER A 519 -19.65 -37.99 20.67
C SER A 519 -19.06 -38.25 19.29
N LEU A 520 -17.75 -38.02 19.17
CA LEU A 520 -16.90 -38.39 18.04
C LEU A 520 -15.99 -39.60 18.37
N GLY A 521 -16.25 -40.28 19.49
CA GLY A 521 -15.36 -41.24 20.13
C GLY A 521 -14.98 -40.75 21.52
N GLU A 522 -13.68 -40.57 21.77
CA GLU A 522 -13.16 -40.00 23.01
C GLU A 522 -13.42 -38.49 23.10
N GLU A 523 -13.53 -37.82 21.95
CA GLU A 523 -13.92 -36.41 21.86
C GLU A 523 -15.44 -36.24 21.84
N THR A 524 -15.90 -35.12 22.37
CA THR A 524 -17.33 -34.74 22.36
C THR A 524 -17.50 -33.29 21.94
N VAL A 525 -18.42 -33.06 21.00
CA VAL A 525 -18.85 -31.71 20.60
C VAL A 525 -20.07 -31.34 21.43
N ARG A 526 -19.92 -30.34 22.31
CA ARG A 526 -20.99 -29.77 23.11
C ARG A 526 -21.55 -28.51 22.45
N ALA A 527 -22.86 -28.48 22.25
CA ALA A 527 -23.58 -27.37 21.67
C ALA A 527 -23.84 -26.27 22.71
N MET A 528 -23.65 -25.02 22.30
CA MET A 528 -23.95 -23.84 23.12
C MET A 528 -24.79 -22.87 22.29
N GLU A 529 -26.02 -22.58 22.72
CA GLU A 529 -26.83 -21.52 22.10
C GLU A 529 -26.19 -20.16 22.38
N THR A 530 -25.78 -19.47 21.33
CA THR A 530 -25.11 -18.16 21.39
C THR A 530 -25.82 -17.17 20.49
N LYS A 531 -27.05 -16.79 20.88
CA LYS A 531 -27.90 -15.84 20.16
C LYS A 531 -27.32 -14.42 20.17
N GLY A 532 -27.73 -13.60 19.21
CA GLY A 532 -27.39 -12.18 19.18
C GLY A 532 -27.07 -11.67 17.78
N HIS A 533 -26.08 -12.30 17.12
CA HIS A 533 -25.85 -12.13 15.69
C HIS A 533 -27.08 -12.59 14.90
N THR A 534 -27.50 -13.83 15.11
CA THR A 534 -28.81 -14.34 14.69
C THR A 534 -29.48 -15.13 15.81
N ASP A 535 -30.78 -15.41 15.69
CA ASP A 535 -31.53 -16.26 16.64
C ASP A 535 -31.17 -17.75 16.48
N CYS A 536 -30.49 -18.12 15.39
CA CYS A 536 -30.03 -19.47 15.12
C CYS A 536 -28.56 -19.71 15.49
N SER A 537 -27.84 -18.70 15.98
CA SER A 537 -26.41 -18.78 16.27
C SER A 537 -26.07 -19.76 17.40
N MET A 538 -25.11 -20.65 17.09
CA MET A 538 -24.57 -21.68 17.96
C MET A 538 -23.04 -21.57 18.01
N SER A 539 -22.49 -21.83 19.19
CA SER A 539 -21.07 -22.09 19.42
C SER A 539 -20.89 -23.55 19.82
N TYR A 540 -19.68 -24.08 19.64
CA TYR A 540 -19.40 -25.48 19.89
C TYR A 540 -18.13 -25.64 20.70
N ALA A 541 -18.20 -26.43 21.75
CA ALA A 541 -17.07 -26.78 22.60
C ALA A 541 -16.59 -28.20 22.29
N LEU A 542 -15.30 -28.37 22.01
CA LEU A 542 -14.67 -29.67 21.83
C LEU A 542 -14.01 -30.11 23.14
N GLU A 543 -14.55 -31.16 23.74
CA GLU A 543 -14.08 -31.77 24.99
C GLU A 543 -13.31 -33.07 24.67
N PRO A 544 -12.26 -33.43 25.44
CA PRO A 544 -11.74 -32.74 26.64
C PRO A 544 -10.74 -31.61 26.33
N LEU A 545 -10.51 -31.29 25.05
CA LEU A 545 -9.53 -30.28 24.62
C LEU A 545 -9.80 -28.87 25.15
N ARG A 546 -11.05 -28.58 25.57
CA ARG A 546 -11.52 -27.25 26.00
C ARG A 546 -11.28 -26.20 24.92
N LEU A 547 -11.45 -26.58 23.66
CA LEU A 547 -11.46 -25.68 22.51
C LEU A 547 -12.89 -25.18 22.29
N LEU A 548 -13.07 -23.86 22.24
CA LEU A 548 -14.35 -23.24 21.94
C LEU A 548 -14.33 -22.64 20.53
N PHE A 549 -15.18 -23.18 19.66
CA PHE A 549 -15.54 -22.56 18.40
C PHE A 549 -16.68 -21.57 18.64
N THR A 550 -16.35 -20.29 18.53
CA THR A 550 -17.27 -19.19 18.82
C THR A 550 -18.17 -18.87 17.62
N SER A 551 -19.27 -18.15 17.85
CA SER A 551 -20.16 -17.65 16.81
C SER A 551 -20.00 -16.14 16.63
N GLU A 552 -20.57 -15.58 15.57
CA GLU A 552 -20.49 -14.14 15.32
C GLU A 552 -21.19 -13.29 16.38
N SER A 553 -22.07 -13.89 17.21
CA SER A 553 -22.66 -13.24 18.38
C SER A 553 -21.61 -12.83 19.40
N THR A 554 -20.48 -13.53 19.41
CA THR A 554 -19.35 -13.29 20.31
C THR A 554 -18.19 -12.56 19.64
N GLY A 555 -18.45 -11.90 18.51
CA GLY A 555 -17.51 -11.00 17.85
C GLY A 555 -16.40 -11.67 17.03
N LEU A 556 -15.64 -10.82 16.34
CA LEU A 556 -14.58 -11.16 15.40
C LEU A 556 -13.36 -10.29 15.63
N LEU A 557 -12.21 -10.87 15.94
CA LEU A 557 -10.97 -10.12 16.12
C LEU A 557 -10.33 -9.84 14.76
N GLU A 558 -10.65 -8.67 14.19
CA GLU A 558 -10.17 -8.20 12.88
C GLU A 558 -8.79 -7.53 12.98
N ALA A 559 -8.41 -7.00 14.15
CA ALA A 559 -7.08 -6.47 14.44
C ALA A 559 -6.68 -6.74 15.90
N ALA A 560 -5.38 -6.62 16.22
CA ALA A 560 -4.83 -6.94 17.54
C ALA A 560 -5.49 -6.17 18.71
N ASP A 561 -6.10 -5.02 18.41
CA ASP A 561 -6.76 -4.11 19.34
C ASP A 561 -8.22 -3.80 18.99
N TYR A 562 -8.83 -4.53 18.04
CA TYR A 562 -10.22 -4.25 17.62
C TYR A 562 -11.03 -5.53 17.36
N VAL A 563 -12.16 -5.63 18.07
CA VAL A 563 -13.18 -6.67 17.90
C VAL A 563 -14.37 -6.09 17.14
N HIS A 564 -14.67 -6.67 15.99
CA HIS A 564 -15.89 -6.38 15.26
C HIS A 564 -17.08 -7.12 15.88
N THR A 565 -18.17 -6.39 16.11
CA THR A 565 -19.40 -6.88 16.75
C THR A 565 -20.57 -6.88 15.75
N PRO A 566 -20.73 -7.92 14.91
CA PRO A 566 -21.79 -7.97 13.90
C PRO A 566 -23.16 -8.35 14.49
N VAL A 567 -23.63 -7.73 15.56
CA VAL A 567 -24.87 -8.14 16.26
C VAL A 567 -26.11 -7.70 15.48
N LEU A 568 -26.77 -8.61 14.74
CA LEU A 568 -27.89 -8.25 13.85
C LEU A 568 -29.28 -8.35 14.51
N LYS A 569 -29.43 -9.13 15.58
CA LYS A 569 -30.73 -9.38 16.23
C LYS A 569 -30.86 -8.68 17.58
N SER A 570 -29.98 -8.98 18.51
CA SER A 570 -30.14 -8.61 19.92
C SER A 570 -28.79 -8.44 20.61
N PHE A 571 -28.51 -7.22 21.07
CA PHE A 571 -27.31 -6.92 21.88
C PHE A 571 -27.39 -7.55 23.27
N GLY A 572 -28.58 -7.60 23.89
CA GLY A 572 -28.76 -8.30 25.16
C GLY A 572 -28.41 -9.78 25.07
N ASP A 573 -28.88 -10.47 24.01
CA ASP A 573 -28.52 -11.88 23.80
C ASP A 573 -27.05 -12.06 23.45
N ALA A 574 -26.44 -11.13 22.69
CA ALA A 574 -25.02 -11.18 22.37
C ALA A 574 -24.15 -11.05 23.64
N VAL A 575 -24.50 -10.14 24.55
CA VAL A 575 -23.82 -9.99 25.86
C VAL A 575 -23.99 -11.25 26.70
N ALA A 576 -25.22 -11.79 26.80
CA ALA A 576 -25.47 -13.03 27.53
C ALA A 576 -24.70 -14.23 26.94
N SER A 577 -24.58 -14.28 25.60
CA SER A 577 -23.80 -15.30 24.89
C SER A 577 -22.30 -15.16 25.12
N ALA A 578 -21.77 -13.93 25.10
CA ALA A 578 -20.39 -13.64 25.43
C ALA A 578 -20.05 -14.05 26.86
N GLU A 579 -20.91 -13.73 27.84
CA GLU A 579 -20.74 -14.20 29.21
C GLU A 579 -20.78 -15.72 29.34
N LYS A 580 -21.69 -16.39 28.62
CA LYS A 580 -21.80 -17.85 28.63
C LYS A 580 -20.51 -18.49 28.11
N CYS A 581 -19.99 -18.01 26.98
CA CYS A 581 -18.73 -18.45 26.41
C CYS A 581 -17.53 -18.15 27.32
N ARG A 582 -17.51 -16.97 27.96
CA ARG A 582 -16.49 -16.60 28.96
C ARG A 582 -16.49 -17.55 30.15
N LYS A 583 -17.66 -17.93 30.66
CA LYS A 583 -17.83 -18.84 31.82
C LYS A 583 -17.40 -20.29 31.52
N TYR A 584 -17.39 -20.71 30.25
CA TYR A 584 -16.86 -22.02 29.85
C TYR A 584 -15.34 -22.14 30.08
N ASP A 585 -14.62 -21.01 30.18
CA ASP A 585 -13.18 -20.95 30.49
C ASP A 585 -12.38 -21.82 29.51
N ALA A 586 -12.52 -21.58 28.20
CA ALA A 586 -11.83 -22.36 27.19
C ALA A 586 -10.30 -22.20 27.29
N SER A 587 -9.56 -23.31 27.12
CA SER A 587 -8.10 -23.27 26.95
C SER A 587 -7.73 -22.67 25.60
N TYR A 588 -8.56 -22.92 24.58
CA TYR A 588 -8.35 -22.46 23.22
C TYR A 588 -9.62 -21.83 22.67
N ILE A 589 -9.50 -20.72 21.93
CA ILE A 589 -10.63 -20.06 21.28
C ILE A 589 -10.37 -19.99 19.77
N CYS A 590 -11.28 -20.57 18.99
CA CYS A 590 -11.35 -20.41 17.55
C CYS A 590 -12.49 -19.44 17.22
N LEU A 591 -12.18 -18.39 16.48
CA LEU A 591 -13.17 -17.45 15.99
C LEU A 591 -13.94 -18.03 14.80
N PRO A 592 -15.20 -17.60 14.55
CA PRO A 592 -16.01 -18.11 13.45
C PRO A 592 -15.40 -17.76 12.08
N HIS A 593 -14.66 -16.66 12.02
CA HIS A 593 -13.76 -16.29 10.93
C HIS A 593 -12.37 -15.99 11.52
N PHE A 594 -11.31 -16.11 10.72
CA PHE A 594 -9.94 -15.75 11.11
C PHE A 594 -9.17 -16.72 12.03
N GLY A 595 -9.76 -17.86 12.40
CA GLY A 595 -9.05 -18.92 13.11
C GLY A 595 -8.77 -18.61 14.59
N MET A 596 -7.70 -19.21 15.12
CA MET A 596 -7.35 -19.20 16.53
C MET A 596 -6.88 -17.84 17.03
N ILE A 597 -7.02 -17.61 18.34
CA ILE A 597 -6.31 -16.54 19.05
C ILE A 597 -5.27 -17.14 20.03
N PRO A 598 -4.18 -16.41 20.34
CA PRO A 598 -3.21 -16.84 21.34
C PRO A 598 -3.85 -17.07 22.71
N GLU A 599 -3.42 -18.10 23.44
CA GLU A 599 -4.00 -18.43 24.75
C GLU A 599 -3.93 -17.27 25.76
N ASN A 600 -2.84 -16.49 25.73
CA ASN A 600 -2.68 -15.31 26.58
C ASN A 600 -3.67 -14.17 26.24
N MET A 601 -4.34 -14.25 25.09
CA MET A 601 -5.40 -13.32 24.68
C MET A 601 -6.79 -13.80 25.12
N ASN A 602 -7.00 -15.06 25.52
CA ASN A 602 -8.34 -15.60 25.78
C ASN A 602 -9.14 -14.74 26.77
N ARG A 603 -8.53 -14.29 27.88
CA ARG A 603 -9.21 -13.43 28.86
C ARG A 603 -9.43 -12.02 28.32
N LYS A 604 -8.39 -11.44 27.73
CA LYS A 604 -8.41 -10.08 27.18
C LYS A 604 -9.43 -9.95 26.04
N TYR A 605 -9.62 -11.01 25.25
CA TYR A 605 -10.57 -11.06 24.15
C TYR A 605 -12.00 -10.74 24.61
N TRP A 606 -12.44 -11.33 25.73
CA TRP A 606 -13.77 -11.07 26.26
C TRP A 606 -13.93 -9.63 26.75
N ASP A 607 -12.90 -9.06 27.37
CA ASP A 607 -12.91 -7.66 27.81
C ASP A 607 -12.94 -6.70 26.58
N MET A 608 -12.19 -7.02 25.53
CA MET A 608 -12.19 -6.26 24.27
C MET A 608 -13.54 -6.34 23.55
N LEU A 609 -14.21 -7.50 23.60
CA LEU A 609 -15.55 -7.68 23.03
C LEU A 609 -16.58 -6.79 23.75
N GLU A 610 -16.53 -6.75 25.08
CA GLU A 610 -17.41 -5.92 25.90
C GLU A 610 -17.19 -4.42 25.59
N GLU A 611 -15.93 -3.97 25.56
CA GLU A 611 -15.58 -2.60 25.17
C GLU A 611 -16.06 -2.25 23.75
N ALA A 612 -15.92 -3.18 22.80
CA ALA A 612 -16.37 -2.98 21.42
C ALA A 612 -17.89 -2.94 21.27
N ILE A 613 -18.64 -3.66 22.12
CA ILE A 613 -20.10 -3.56 22.19
C ILE A 613 -20.49 -2.17 22.71
N ASP A 614 -19.90 -1.73 23.81
CA ASP A 614 -20.17 -0.43 24.43
C ASP A 614 -19.83 0.74 23.51
N GLU A 615 -18.67 0.71 22.83
CA GLU A 615 -18.27 1.73 21.87
C GLU A 615 -19.29 1.83 20.72
N LYS A 616 -19.74 0.69 20.22
CA LYS A 616 -20.70 0.64 19.11
C LYS A 616 -22.08 1.16 19.51
N LEU A 617 -22.57 0.73 20.68
CA LEU A 617 -23.83 1.23 21.24
C LEU A 617 -23.74 2.74 21.49
N GLY A 618 -22.64 3.23 22.06
CA GLY A 618 -22.39 4.65 22.28
C GLY A 618 -22.35 5.46 20.98
N PHE A 619 -21.71 4.92 19.94
CA PHE A 619 -21.68 5.54 18.62
C PHE A 619 -23.09 5.64 18.01
N ILE A 620 -23.89 4.58 18.05
CA ILE A 620 -25.26 4.60 17.53
C ILE A 620 -26.17 5.50 18.38
N ALA A 621 -26.03 5.48 19.71
CA ALA A 621 -26.73 6.38 20.62
C ALA A 621 -26.44 7.86 20.31
N SER A 622 -25.18 8.19 19.95
CA SER A 622 -24.81 9.55 19.55
C SER A 622 -25.55 10.00 18.28
N MET A 623 -25.64 9.13 17.28
CA MET A 623 -26.38 9.40 16.04
C MET A 623 -27.88 9.57 16.29
N LYS A 624 -28.46 8.75 17.19
CA LYS A 624 -29.86 8.89 17.64
C LYS A 624 -30.10 10.24 18.31
N LYS A 625 -29.19 10.67 19.19
CA LYS A 625 -29.27 11.96 19.89
C LYS A 625 -29.16 13.17 18.95
N GLU A 626 -28.39 13.03 17.86
CA GLU A 626 -28.30 14.04 16.80
C GLU A 626 -29.58 14.12 15.94
N GLY A 627 -30.50 13.17 16.09
CA GLY A 627 -31.76 13.15 15.34
C GLY A 627 -31.63 12.65 13.91
N LEU A 628 -30.57 11.89 13.60
CA LEU A 628 -30.36 11.31 12.27
C LEU A 628 -31.43 10.26 11.94
N SER A 629 -31.84 10.21 10.68
CA SER A 629 -32.68 9.13 10.13
C SER A 629 -31.90 7.81 10.04
N GLU A 630 -32.59 6.67 9.94
CA GLU A 630 -31.92 5.36 9.79
C GLU A 630 -30.99 5.31 8.56
N GLU A 631 -31.34 6.00 7.48
CA GLU A 631 -30.54 6.07 6.26
C GLU A 631 -29.25 6.86 6.48
N GLU A 632 -29.33 8.04 7.12
CA GLU A 632 -28.17 8.84 7.50
C GLU A 632 -27.27 8.12 8.52
N MET A 633 -27.87 7.38 9.46
CA MET A 633 -27.11 6.54 10.39
C MET A 633 -26.35 5.43 9.65
N LEU A 634 -26.99 4.80 8.66
CA LEU A 634 -26.38 3.74 7.87
C LEU A 634 -25.20 4.26 7.03
N GLU A 635 -25.35 5.43 6.40
CA GLU A 635 -24.27 6.08 5.66
C GLU A 635 -23.08 6.39 6.58
N ARG A 636 -23.35 7.02 7.73
CA ARG A 636 -22.29 7.38 8.70
C ARG A 636 -21.65 6.16 9.36
N TYR A 637 -22.43 5.11 9.60
CA TYR A 637 -21.91 3.83 10.07
C TYR A 637 -20.98 3.19 9.03
N ALA A 638 -21.36 3.23 7.75
CA ALA A 638 -20.51 2.76 6.67
C ALA A 638 -19.24 3.61 6.53
N GLU A 639 -19.30 4.94 6.65
CA GLU A 639 -18.11 5.80 6.62
C GLU A 639 -17.07 5.45 7.70
N ARG A 640 -17.53 5.04 8.89
CA ARG A 640 -16.66 4.65 9.99
C ARG A 640 -16.06 3.25 9.82
N TYR A 641 -16.88 2.29 9.40
CA TYR A 641 -16.54 0.87 9.51
C TYR A 641 -16.29 0.17 8.16
N TRP A 642 -16.64 0.78 7.02
CA TRP A 642 -16.33 0.24 5.69
C TRP A 642 -14.93 0.67 5.24
N THR A 643 -13.96 -0.24 5.33
CA THR A 643 -12.57 0.00 4.96
C THR A 643 -12.18 -0.73 3.67
N PRO A 644 -11.08 -0.34 2.99
CA PRO A 644 -10.54 -1.09 1.84
C PRO A 644 -10.20 -2.55 2.16
N GLU A 645 -9.93 -2.86 3.43
CA GLU A 645 -9.73 -4.23 3.91
C GLU A 645 -11.06 -4.99 3.90
N LYS A 646 -12.16 -4.43 4.44
CA LYS A 646 -13.49 -5.07 4.39
C LYS A 646 -14.01 -5.27 2.96
N GLU A 647 -13.65 -4.40 2.02
CA GLU A 647 -13.99 -4.56 0.60
C GLU A 647 -13.38 -5.83 -0.02
N LYS A 648 -12.31 -6.37 0.56
CA LYS A 648 -11.71 -7.65 0.14
C LYS A 648 -12.36 -8.87 0.81
N GLU A 649 -13.00 -8.69 1.96
CA GLU A 649 -13.51 -9.78 2.80
C GLU A 649 -14.98 -10.12 2.54
N GLN A 650 -15.80 -9.13 2.15
CA GLN A 650 -17.20 -9.37 1.81
C GLN A 650 -17.74 -8.40 0.76
N PRO A 651 -18.77 -8.81 -0.01
CA PRO A 651 -19.48 -7.89 -0.89
C PRO A 651 -20.09 -6.72 -0.11
N LYS A 652 -19.99 -5.50 -0.66
CA LYS A 652 -20.55 -4.30 -0.03
C LYS A 652 -22.05 -4.42 0.25
N GLU A 653 -22.80 -5.09 -0.62
CA GLU A 653 -24.24 -5.30 -0.43
C GLU A 653 -24.55 -6.07 0.85
N ALA A 654 -23.85 -7.19 1.09
CA ALA A 654 -23.99 -7.97 2.33
C ALA A 654 -23.67 -7.12 3.57
N TYR A 655 -22.59 -6.35 3.50
CA TYR A 655 -22.18 -5.46 4.59
C TYR A 655 -23.24 -4.41 4.91
N MET A 656 -23.86 -3.79 3.91
CA MET A 656 -24.89 -2.77 4.12
C MET A 656 -26.16 -3.36 4.74
N ILE A 657 -26.58 -4.56 4.32
CA ILE A 657 -27.73 -5.29 4.89
C ILE A 657 -27.49 -5.59 6.37
N ASN A 658 -26.29 -6.10 6.69
CA ASN A 658 -25.89 -6.40 8.05
C ASN A 658 -25.82 -5.12 8.90
N SER A 659 -25.18 -4.06 8.39
CA SER A 659 -25.05 -2.77 9.08
C SER A 659 -26.40 -2.15 9.43
N ALA A 660 -27.37 -2.20 8.51
CA ALA A 660 -28.72 -1.72 8.78
C ALA A 660 -29.40 -2.52 9.91
N SER A 661 -29.17 -3.83 9.96
CA SER A 661 -29.70 -4.71 11.01
C SER A 661 -29.03 -4.44 12.36
N VAL A 662 -27.71 -4.19 12.38
CA VAL A 662 -26.96 -3.80 13.60
C VAL A 662 -27.52 -2.50 14.18
N ILE A 663 -27.72 -1.47 13.35
CA ILE A 663 -28.27 -0.19 13.80
C ILE A 663 -29.64 -0.40 14.43
N LYS A 664 -30.52 -1.17 13.78
CA LYS A 664 -31.86 -1.48 14.32
C LYS A 664 -31.81 -2.25 15.64
N ALA A 665 -30.91 -3.23 15.76
CA ALA A 665 -30.73 -3.99 16.99
C ALA A 665 -30.23 -3.12 18.14
N ALA A 666 -29.26 -2.24 17.86
CA ALA A 666 -28.74 -1.29 18.84
C ALA A 666 -29.81 -0.28 19.27
N LEU A 667 -30.60 0.26 18.33
CA LEU A 667 -31.66 1.22 18.65
C LEU A 667 -32.74 0.61 19.57
N ARG A 668 -33.13 -0.65 19.34
CA ARG A 668 -34.04 -1.38 20.24
C ARG A 668 -33.43 -1.56 21.63
N TYR A 669 -32.18 -2.01 21.69
CA TYR A 669 -31.48 -2.22 22.95
C TYR A 669 -31.31 -0.94 23.78
N LEU A 670 -31.21 0.22 23.13
CA LEU A 670 -31.10 1.53 23.79
C LEU A 670 -32.45 2.12 24.24
N GLU A 671 -33.57 1.50 23.87
CA GLU A 671 -34.93 1.89 24.28
C GLU A 671 -35.43 1.10 25.49
N ASP A 672 -34.93 -0.13 25.66
CA ASP A 672 -35.13 -1.00 26.81
C ASP A 672 -34.24 -0.60 28.00
#